data_AF-A0A2S8BJC1-F1
#
_entry.id   AF-A0A2S8BJC1-F1
#
_cell.length_a   1.000
_cell.length_b   1.000
_cell.length_c   1.000
_cell.angle_alpha   90.00
_cell.angle_beta   90.00
_cell.angle_gamma   90.00
#
_symmetry.space_group_name_H-M   'P 1'
#
loop_
_entity.id
_entity.type
_entity.pdbx_description
1 polymer ?
#
loop_
_entity_poly.entity_id
_entity_poly.type
_entity_poly.pdbx_seq_one_letter_code
_entity_poly.pdbx_strand_id
1 'polypeptide(L)'
;MRLECVSGSSSKFWQAEARGADLVISWGRIGTAGQTQTKPFPSAAAAQAELAKLIEQKTKKGYTEVDGASSAPERTPPTAPAAPKPDAADVPPWLADGDPVDLDEEFIAAAWPTRAHPPRSLPEPDWAAAIELAKTGRELLDLDRTDPPLRELLVSLWSREPGTLTRTEGLALLAMQRHNNPDAGGVLLRAIAADVGLLEATRMLIESLQYTASGRYDHSQRLWHYALHAQPNTHDWSQPRFEDIEMLRQMACLASEGEYAEVVAAVRAAAPQLSPAYRAAFALALPDTPELSNQLIAEFAGQGHAWLSWLQATATDPALVDQARRIKIESYLWSFPDAAPFVNALVVNRGSAAVSVLAPHAERGTAAADALARIGVPEAIRALAGAASVDKGIAKSDLQAAWFGAMGTTDGFPSGILADALGLPELPVTRVENSCATGNDAVRNAVFGIASGAFDVALVMGADKLRETASKDLLWEWEAMARDMAWDYPLGLVAPAGFALHVQRYLHESPATKEHMAMVAVKNHRHGVSNPKARLRFEITVEQALAAPTVVTPFGVYDCAPQSDGAAALVLAAEDAVDRFTDRPVWIRGVGLGLDSVMHQHKSDMTTFPATVRAARRAFAMAGLTPADVDVAEVHDYFTAIELISYEDLGFADRFGAHKLIETESTSVGGALPVNPSGGLKSKGHPPGATGVAQCVELFGQLRGHAANQVDGARIGLAHNIGGPTAVAAVTILEGPGSDGV
;
A
#
# COMPACT_ATOMS: atom_id res chain seq x y z
N MET A 1 -36.81 5.63 -32.33
CA MET A 1 -35.99 6.01 -33.50
C MET A 1 -35.50 7.45 -33.32
N ARG A 2 -34.22 7.74 -33.58
CA ARG A 2 -33.60 9.06 -33.39
C ARG A 2 -33.16 9.64 -34.72
N LEU A 3 -33.52 10.89 -34.96
CA LEU A 3 -33.17 11.66 -36.14
C LEU A 3 -32.42 12.92 -35.71
N GLU A 4 -31.36 13.26 -36.41
CA GLU A 4 -30.52 14.44 -36.14
C GLU A 4 -30.49 15.37 -37.34
N CYS A 5 -30.40 16.68 -37.09
CA CYS A 5 -30.23 17.68 -38.13
C CYS A 5 -29.12 18.64 -37.71
N VAL A 6 -28.05 18.66 -38.50
CA VAL A 6 -26.91 19.57 -38.33
C VAL A 6 -26.85 20.45 -39.58
N SER A 7 -27.17 21.74 -39.41
CA SER A 7 -27.10 22.74 -40.49
C SER A 7 -26.64 24.08 -39.95
N GLY A 8 -25.52 24.61 -40.46
CA GLY A 8 -24.89 25.83 -39.95
C GLY A 8 -24.52 25.67 -38.47
N SER A 9 -24.92 26.63 -37.61
CA SER A 9 -24.67 26.63 -36.16
C SER A 9 -25.71 25.86 -35.33
N SER A 10 -26.66 25.17 -35.96
CA SER A 10 -27.76 24.45 -35.29
C SER A 10 -27.55 22.93 -35.35
N SER A 11 -27.36 22.31 -34.18
CA SER A 11 -27.28 20.86 -33.99
C SER A 11 -28.45 20.37 -33.12
N LYS A 12 -29.48 19.78 -33.74
CA LYS A 12 -30.74 19.38 -33.05
C LYS A 12 -31.02 17.89 -33.21
N PHE A 13 -31.57 17.28 -32.16
CA PHE A 13 -32.11 15.92 -32.23
C PHE A 13 -33.63 15.95 -32.10
N TRP A 14 -34.26 14.96 -32.73
CA TRP A 14 -35.66 14.62 -32.56
C TRP A 14 -35.77 13.10 -32.51
N GLN A 15 -36.44 12.58 -31.50
CA GLN A 15 -36.67 11.14 -31.34
C GLN A 15 -38.13 10.90 -31.04
N ALA A 16 -38.67 9.79 -31.54
CA ALA A 16 -40.00 9.35 -31.19
C ALA A 16 -40.09 7.84 -31.12
N GLU A 17 -41.00 7.37 -30.29
CA GLU A 17 -41.27 5.96 -30.03
C GLU A 17 -42.76 5.78 -29.69
N ALA A 18 -43.41 4.79 -30.30
CA ALA A 18 -44.76 4.37 -29.93
C ALA A 18 -44.68 3.28 -28.86
N ARG A 19 -45.26 3.53 -27.69
CA ARG A 19 -45.34 2.60 -26.55
C ARG A 19 -46.79 2.22 -26.32
N GLY A 20 -47.22 1.11 -26.93
CA GLY A 20 -48.63 0.75 -26.96
C GLY A 20 -49.45 1.84 -27.65
N ALA A 21 -50.50 2.36 -27.01
CA ALA A 21 -51.34 3.42 -27.56
C ALA A 21 -50.78 4.84 -27.37
N ASP A 22 -49.63 5.00 -26.73
CA ASP A 22 -49.00 6.30 -26.50
C ASP A 22 -47.83 6.54 -27.45
N LEU A 23 -47.70 7.77 -27.93
CA LEU A 23 -46.57 8.23 -28.73
C LEU A 23 -45.71 9.18 -27.89
N VAL A 24 -44.50 8.75 -27.56
CA VAL A 24 -43.51 9.56 -26.83
C VAL A 24 -42.59 10.23 -27.84
N ILE A 25 -42.49 11.55 -27.79
CA ILE A 25 -41.68 12.37 -28.68
C ILE A 25 -40.74 13.22 -27.83
N SER A 26 -39.43 13.16 -28.09
CA SER A 26 -38.45 14.05 -27.47
C SER A 26 -37.66 14.86 -28.50
N TRP A 27 -37.28 16.09 -28.18
CA TRP A 27 -36.47 16.93 -29.06
C TRP A 27 -35.63 17.94 -28.29
N GLY A 28 -34.48 18.33 -28.85
CA GLY A 28 -33.56 19.24 -28.18
C GLY A 28 -32.32 19.55 -29.00
N ARG A 29 -31.35 20.21 -28.36
CA ARG A 29 -30.00 20.37 -28.93
C ARG A 29 -29.24 19.06 -28.71
N ILE A 30 -28.45 18.62 -29.68
CA ILE A 30 -27.60 17.43 -29.53
C ILE A 30 -26.68 17.64 -28.32
N GLY A 31 -26.64 16.65 -27.41
CA GLY A 31 -25.91 16.72 -26.14
C GLY A 31 -26.71 17.21 -24.93
N THR A 32 -27.99 17.57 -25.08
CA THR A 32 -28.88 17.90 -23.94
C THR A 32 -30.00 16.87 -23.76
N ALA A 33 -30.63 16.86 -22.58
CA ALA A 33 -31.77 15.97 -22.31
C ALA A 33 -33.02 16.27 -23.16
N GLY A 34 -33.10 17.46 -23.77
CA GLY A 34 -34.23 17.92 -24.56
C GLY A 34 -35.53 18.07 -23.76
N GLN A 35 -36.64 18.20 -24.48
CA GLN A 35 -38.01 18.18 -23.95
C GLN A 35 -38.70 16.91 -24.43
N THR A 36 -39.57 16.32 -23.61
CA THR A 36 -40.34 15.13 -23.95
C THR A 36 -41.83 15.39 -23.79
N GLN A 37 -42.62 14.94 -24.74
CA GLN A 37 -44.07 14.97 -24.72
C GLN A 37 -44.62 13.58 -25.03
N THR A 38 -45.65 13.17 -24.29
CA THR A 38 -46.38 11.93 -24.55
C THR A 38 -47.77 12.28 -25.05
N LYS A 39 -48.20 11.64 -26.14
CA LYS A 39 -49.51 11.86 -26.75
C LYS A 39 -50.27 10.53 -26.86
N PRO A 40 -51.45 10.40 -26.22
CA PRO A 40 -52.25 9.19 -26.32
C PRO A 40 -53.00 9.11 -27.65
N PHE A 41 -53.20 7.87 -28.13
CA PHE A 41 -53.98 7.54 -29.33
C PHE A 41 -55.02 6.45 -29.01
N PRO A 42 -56.06 6.29 -29.84
CA PRO A 42 -57.12 5.30 -29.60
C PRO A 42 -56.65 3.84 -29.66
N SER A 43 -55.50 3.57 -30.29
CA SER A 43 -54.93 2.23 -30.42
C SER A 43 -53.43 2.29 -30.73
N ALA A 44 -52.72 1.18 -30.50
CA ALA A 44 -51.30 1.07 -30.85
C ALA A 44 -51.05 1.25 -32.35
N ALA A 45 -51.95 0.73 -33.19
CA ALA A 45 -51.88 0.92 -34.65
C ALA A 45 -51.99 2.41 -35.04
N ALA A 46 -52.83 3.19 -34.35
CA ALA A 46 -52.96 4.62 -34.59
C ALA A 46 -51.71 5.40 -34.14
N ALA A 47 -51.12 5.06 -33.00
CA ALA A 47 -49.86 5.66 -32.53
C ALA A 47 -48.70 5.38 -33.51
N GLN A 48 -48.63 4.16 -34.04
CA GLN A 48 -47.57 3.73 -34.95
C GLN A 48 -47.72 4.34 -36.35
N ALA A 49 -48.96 4.52 -36.84
CA ALA A 49 -49.22 5.26 -38.08
C ALA A 49 -48.84 6.74 -37.97
N GLU A 50 -49.11 7.39 -36.83
CA GLU A 50 -48.70 8.79 -36.61
C GLU A 50 -47.17 8.91 -36.45
N LEU A 51 -46.51 7.94 -35.79
CA LEU A 51 -45.05 7.89 -35.71
C LEU A 51 -44.41 7.87 -37.12
N ALA A 52 -44.88 6.99 -38.00
CA ALA A 52 -44.37 6.89 -39.37
C ALA A 52 -44.54 8.19 -40.16
N LYS A 53 -45.70 8.85 -40.02
CA LYS A 53 -45.98 10.14 -40.65
C LYS A 53 -45.06 11.25 -40.12
N LEU A 54 -44.79 11.30 -38.83
CA LEU A 54 -43.89 12.31 -38.23
C LEU A 54 -42.44 12.10 -38.64
N ILE A 55 -41.99 10.85 -38.76
CA ILE A 55 -40.68 10.51 -39.30
C ILE A 55 -40.54 11.07 -40.72
N GLU A 56 -41.49 10.77 -41.62
CA GLU A 56 -41.45 11.25 -43.00
C GLU A 56 -41.40 12.80 -43.07
N GLN A 57 -42.17 13.48 -42.22
CA GLN A 57 -42.14 14.94 -42.12
C GLN A 57 -40.79 15.50 -41.65
N LYS A 58 -40.11 14.81 -40.73
CA LYS A 58 -38.80 15.24 -40.20
C LYS A 58 -37.69 14.97 -41.22
N THR A 59 -37.73 13.84 -41.91
CA THR A 59 -36.78 13.53 -42.99
C THR A 59 -36.89 14.55 -44.13
N LYS A 60 -38.11 14.95 -44.52
CA LYS A 60 -38.32 16.04 -45.50
C LYS A 60 -37.79 17.41 -45.05
N LYS A 61 -37.64 17.62 -43.73
CA LYS A 61 -37.06 18.85 -43.14
C LYS A 61 -35.53 18.76 -42.97
N GLY A 62 -34.88 17.75 -43.54
CA GLY A 62 -33.43 17.59 -43.53
C GLY A 62 -32.86 16.89 -42.27
N TYR A 63 -33.69 16.16 -41.52
CA TYR A 63 -33.21 15.31 -40.44
C TYR A 63 -32.77 13.94 -41.01
N THR A 64 -31.62 13.45 -40.58
CA THR A 64 -31.05 12.16 -40.97
C THR A 64 -31.13 11.17 -39.81
N GLU A 65 -31.36 9.90 -40.11
CA GLU A 65 -31.36 8.84 -39.12
C GLU A 65 -29.95 8.55 -38.62
N VAL A 66 -29.82 8.29 -37.33
CA VAL A 66 -28.57 7.89 -36.67
C VAL A 66 -28.85 6.64 -35.84
N ASP A 67 -28.07 5.59 -36.08
CA ASP A 67 -28.20 4.30 -35.41
C ASP A 67 -27.88 4.46 -33.91
N GLY A 68 -28.88 4.16 -33.08
CA GLY A 68 -28.86 4.43 -31.65
C GLY A 68 -28.09 3.37 -30.86
N ALA A 69 -26.82 3.65 -30.59
CA ALA A 69 -26.10 3.12 -29.42
C ALA A 69 -25.34 4.27 -28.75
N SER A 70 -25.97 4.93 -27.79
CA SER A 70 -25.27 5.86 -26.90
C SER A 70 -25.95 5.89 -25.53
N SER A 71 -25.16 5.39 -24.58
CA SER A 71 -25.22 5.54 -23.12
C SER A 71 -25.89 6.81 -22.60
N ALA A 72 -26.76 6.66 -21.61
CA ALA A 72 -27.22 7.75 -20.77
C ALA A 72 -26.03 8.38 -20.00
N PRO A 73 -25.95 9.71 -19.86
CA PRO A 73 -24.85 10.36 -19.15
C PRO A 73 -25.04 10.27 -17.64
N GLU A 74 -23.94 9.94 -16.99
CA GLU A 74 -23.69 9.91 -15.56
C GLU A 74 -23.90 11.30 -14.93
N ARG A 75 -24.51 11.34 -13.73
CA ARG A 75 -24.60 12.56 -12.91
C ARG A 75 -23.31 12.67 -12.09
N THR A 76 -22.44 13.63 -12.43
CA THR A 76 -21.31 14.02 -11.59
C THR A 76 -21.79 15.00 -10.50
N PRO A 77 -21.53 14.76 -9.20
CA PRO A 77 -21.61 15.81 -8.18
C PRO A 77 -20.45 16.82 -8.39
N PRO A 78 -20.57 18.06 -7.88
CA PRO A 78 -19.53 19.06 -8.06
C PRO A 78 -18.25 18.64 -7.32
N THR A 79 -17.24 18.23 -8.09
CA THR A 79 -15.86 18.10 -7.62
C THR A 79 -15.33 19.50 -7.32
N ALA A 80 -14.80 19.70 -6.12
CA ALA A 80 -13.86 20.79 -5.88
C ALA A 80 -12.72 20.66 -6.92
N PRO A 81 -12.21 21.76 -7.50
CA PRO A 81 -11.21 21.66 -8.54
C PRO A 81 -9.95 21.02 -7.97
N ALA A 82 -9.70 19.78 -8.37
CA ALA A 82 -8.38 19.19 -8.28
C ALA A 82 -7.43 20.09 -9.08
N ALA A 83 -6.24 20.35 -8.53
CA ALA A 83 -5.18 21.00 -9.28
C ALA A 83 -5.00 20.27 -10.62
N PRO A 84 -4.84 21.00 -11.75
CA PRO A 84 -4.69 20.37 -13.05
C PRO A 84 -3.52 19.39 -13.00
N LYS A 85 -3.77 18.13 -13.39
CA LYS A 85 -2.68 17.20 -13.73
C LYS A 85 -1.91 17.82 -14.91
N PRO A 86 -0.57 17.72 -14.94
CA PRO A 86 0.20 18.08 -16.13
C PRO A 86 -0.33 17.30 -17.34
N ASP A 87 -0.31 17.91 -18.53
CA ASP A 87 -0.70 17.21 -19.76
C ASP A 87 0.20 15.98 -19.93
N ALA A 88 -0.37 14.85 -20.37
CA ALA A 88 0.37 13.61 -20.63
C ALA A 88 1.48 13.77 -21.70
N ALA A 89 1.51 14.91 -22.41
CA ALA A 89 2.58 15.29 -23.33
C ALA A 89 3.84 15.83 -22.64
N ASP A 90 3.74 16.25 -21.38
CA ASP A 90 4.85 16.84 -20.60
C ASP A 90 5.51 15.83 -19.64
N VAL A 91 4.95 14.61 -19.54
CA VAL A 91 5.54 13.50 -18.77
C VAL A 91 6.31 12.60 -19.74
N PRO A 92 7.64 12.46 -19.58
CA PRO A 92 8.41 11.59 -20.46
C PRO A 92 7.90 10.14 -20.40
N PRO A 93 7.82 9.40 -21.53
CA PRO A 93 7.19 8.08 -21.61
C PRO A 93 7.66 7.08 -20.55
N TRP A 94 8.94 7.12 -20.15
CA TRP A 94 9.52 6.20 -19.16
C TRP A 94 9.17 6.50 -17.70
N LEU A 95 8.58 7.67 -17.44
CA LEU A 95 7.90 8.05 -16.19
C LEU A 95 6.38 7.86 -16.29
N ALA A 96 5.86 7.39 -17.42
CA ALA A 96 4.45 7.10 -17.66
C ALA A 96 4.18 5.60 -17.92
N ASP A 97 5.24 4.77 -17.90
CA ASP A 97 5.14 3.34 -18.15
C ASP A 97 4.58 2.63 -16.92
N GLY A 98 3.33 2.15 -17.02
CA GLY A 98 2.69 1.29 -16.04
C GLY A 98 1.20 1.59 -15.87
N ASP A 99 0.41 0.57 -15.53
CA ASP A 99 -0.97 0.80 -15.14
C ASP A 99 -0.96 1.63 -13.83
N PRO A 100 -1.77 2.72 -13.75
CA PRO A 100 -1.82 3.55 -12.56
C PRO A 100 -2.20 2.73 -11.33
N VAL A 101 -1.37 2.81 -10.29
CA VAL A 101 -1.68 2.23 -8.98
C VAL A 101 -2.50 3.24 -8.19
N ASP A 102 -3.52 2.75 -7.48
CA ASP A 102 -4.35 3.59 -6.61
C ASP A 102 -3.62 3.87 -5.28
N LEU A 103 -2.87 4.98 -5.27
CA LEU A 103 -2.01 5.45 -4.18
C LEU A 103 -2.72 6.52 -3.34
N ASP A 104 -2.59 6.43 -2.01
CA ASP A 104 -3.10 7.45 -1.09
C ASP A 104 -2.24 8.74 -1.11
N GLU A 105 -2.82 9.85 -0.64
CA GLU A 105 -2.14 11.17 -0.65
C GLU A 105 -0.89 11.20 0.24
N GLU A 106 -0.87 10.42 1.33
CA GLU A 106 0.28 10.34 2.23
C GLU A 106 1.46 9.66 1.52
N PHE A 107 1.21 8.58 0.78
CA PHE A 107 2.20 7.89 -0.03
C PHE A 107 2.81 8.78 -1.11
N ILE A 108 1.96 9.54 -1.81
CA ILE A 108 2.39 10.50 -2.83
C ILE A 108 3.21 11.63 -2.18
N ALA A 109 2.75 12.17 -1.04
CA ALA A 109 3.45 13.24 -0.34
C ALA A 109 4.80 12.81 0.24
N ALA A 110 4.93 11.53 0.60
CA ALA A 110 6.16 10.94 1.11
C ALA A 110 7.18 10.61 0.00
N ALA A 111 6.82 10.68 -1.28
CA ALA A 111 7.70 10.38 -2.40
C ALA A 111 8.69 11.52 -2.69
N TRP A 112 9.91 11.18 -3.13
CA TRP A 112 10.82 12.16 -3.72
C TRP A 112 10.18 12.82 -4.95
N PRO A 113 10.23 14.16 -5.07
CA PRO A 113 9.59 14.84 -6.17
C PRO A 113 10.23 14.51 -7.51
N THR A 114 9.47 14.64 -8.60
CA THR A 114 9.95 14.57 -9.99
C THR A 114 9.45 15.78 -10.77
N ARG A 115 9.90 15.97 -12.01
CA ARG A 115 9.29 17.00 -12.87
C ARG A 115 7.82 16.72 -13.18
N ALA A 116 7.42 15.44 -13.21
CA ALA A 116 6.02 15.02 -13.34
C ALA A 116 5.20 15.27 -12.06
N HIS A 117 5.83 15.12 -10.89
CA HIS A 117 5.24 15.36 -9.57
C HIS A 117 6.14 16.30 -8.75
N PRO A 118 6.17 17.60 -9.10
CA PRO A 118 7.06 18.55 -8.44
C PRO A 118 6.58 18.82 -7.01
N PRO A 119 7.49 19.25 -6.11
CA PRO A 119 7.07 19.66 -4.77
C PRO A 119 6.18 20.91 -4.89
N ARG A 120 5.19 21.07 -4.01
CA ARG A 120 4.30 22.25 -4.06
C ARG A 120 5.05 23.57 -3.92
N SER A 121 6.01 23.59 -3.00
CA SER A 121 6.94 24.70 -2.78
C SER A 121 8.13 24.21 -1.98
N LEU A 122 9.23 24.96 -2.03
CA LEU A 122 10.34 24.80 -1.10
C LEU A 122 10.18 25.81 0.04
N PRO A 123 10.63 25.49 1.27
CA PRO A 123 10.71 26.49 2.32
C PRO A 123 11.61 27.66 1.88
N GLU A 124 11.34 28.86 2.38
CA GLU A 124 12.14 30.05 2.05
C GLU A 124 13.61 29.87 2.44
N PRO A 125 14.58 30.31 1.63
CA PRO A 125 16.00 30.24 1.97
C PRO A 125 16.27 31.06 3.25
N ASP A 126 16.97 30.45 4.20
CA ASP A 126 17.34 31.08 5.48
C ASP A 126 18.83 30.88 5.75
N TRP A 127 19.61 31.93 5.50
CA TRP A 127 21.05 31.94 5.75
C TRP A 127 21.40 31.84 7.23
N ALA A 128 20.58 32.40 8.12
CA ALA A 128 20.83 32.31 9.55
C ALA A 128 20.68 30.85 10.02
N ALA A 129 19.59 30.19 9.60
CA ALA A 129 19.40 28.77 9.87
C ALA A 129 20.50 27.91 9.23
N ALA A 130 20.87 28.17 7.97
CA ALA A 130 21.93 27.42 7.29
C ALA A 130 23.28 27.54 8.00
N ILE A 131 23.65 28.73 8.48
CA ILE A 131 24.90 28.97 9.20
C ILE A 131 24.87 28.34 10.60
N GLU A 132 23.77 28.42 11.32
CA GLU A 132 23.64 27.78 12.63
C GLU A 132 23.67 26.24 12.53
N LEU A 133 22.98 25.67 11.54
CA LEU A 133 23.10 24.26 11.19
C LEU A 133 24.54 23.90 10.83
N ALA A 134 25.22 24.77 10.08
CA ALA A 134 26.61 24.53 9.69
C ALA A 134 27.61 24.60 10.85
N LYS A 135 27.27 25.34 11.93
CA LYS A 135 28.02 25.39 13.20
C LYS A 135 27.74 24.18 14.09
N THR A 136 26.64 23.46 13.87
CA THR A 136 26.25 22.28 14.65
C THR A 136 27.20 21.14 14.33
N GLY A 137 27.73 20.45 15.35
CA GLY A 137 28.70 19.37 15.16
C GLY A 137 30.14 19.85 14.90
N ARG A 138 30.44 21.16 14.99
CA ARG A 138 31.80 21.68 14.81
C ARG A 138 32.83 21.03 15.75
N GLU A 139 32.38 20.54 16.91
CA GLU A 139 33.16 19.78 17.88
C GLU A 139 33.60 18.40 17.38
N LEU A 140 32.95 17.88 16.34
CA LEU A 140 33.34 16.66 15.64
C LEU A 140 34.41 16.93 14.57
N LEU A 141 34.75 18.20 14.29
CA LEU A 141 35.79 18.55 13.34
C LEU A 141 37.15 18.67 14.04
N ASP A 142 38.08 17.84 13.61
CA ASP A 142 39.49 17.88 13.99
C ASP A 142 40.20 18.95 13.13
N LEU A 143 40.26 20.18 13.67
CA LEU A 143 40.93 21.30 13.01
C LEU A 143 42.42 21.02 12.79
N ASP A 144 43.09 20.35 13.71
CA ASP A 144 44.53 20.10 13.63
C ASP A 144 44.89 19.17 12.46
N ARG A 145 43.99 18.23 12.15
CA ARG A 145 44.10 17.32 11.00
C ARG A 145 43.49 17.85 9.71
N THR A 146 42.72 18.93 9.76
CA THR A 146 42.12 19.58 8.58
C THR A 146 43.15 20.44 7.85
N ASP A 147 43.18 20.38 6.52
CA ASP A 147 44.15 21.13 5.70
C ASP A 147 44.15 22.64 6.03
N PRO A 148 45.33 23.30 6.15
CA PRO A 148 45.42 24.67 6.65
C PRO A 148 44.51 25.70 5.94
N PRO A 149 44.39 25.70 4.59
CA PRO A 149 43.51 26.64 3.90
C PRO A 149 42.02 26.45 4.23
N LEU A 150 41.57 25.21 4.42
CA LEU A 150 40.19 24.89 4.79
C LEU A 150 39.92 25.22 6.25
N ARG A 151 40.92 24.98 7.12
CA ARG A 151 40.86 25.30 8.54
C ARG A 151 40.67 26.80 8.78
N GLU A 152 41.48 27.64 8.16
CA GLU A 152 41.39 29.10 8.31
C GLU A 152 40.03 29.63 7.86
N LEU A 153 39.52 29.08 6.75
CA LEU A 153 38.22 29.42 6.19
C LEU A 153 37.05 29.03 7.12
N LEU A 154 37.07 27.80 7.67
CA LEU A 154 36.03 27.33 8.60
C LEU A 154 36.04 28.10 9.93
N VAL A 155 37.22 28.42 10.47
CA VAL A 155 37.36 29.23 11.68
C VAL A 155 36.85 30.66 11.47
N SER A 156 37.15 31.25 10.31
CA SER A 156 36.62 32.56 9.91
C SER A 156 35.08 32.54 9.87
N LEU A 157 34.50 31.50 9.28
CA LEU A 157 33.05 31.33 9.16
C LEU A 157 32.34 31.21 10.51
N TRP A 158 32.90 30.47 11.46
CA TRP A 158 32.30 30.32 12.79
C TRP A 158 32.32 31.61 13.62
N SER A 159 33.20 32.55 13.27
CA SER A 159 33.40 33.80 13.98
C SER A 159 32.61 34.98 13.39
N ARG A 160 31.89 34.76 12.29
CA ARG A 160 31.19 35.82 11.54
C ARG A 160 29.68 35.80 11.80
N GLU A 161 29.06 36.98 11.76
CA GLU A 161 27.60 37.16 11.76
C GLU A 161 26.99 36.55 10.48
N PRO A 162 25.73 36.05 10.51
CA PRO A 162 25.07 35.47 9.34
C PRO A 162 25.04 36.41 8.13
N GLY A 163 25.38 35.90 6.94
CA GLY A 163 25.42 36.67 5.70
C GLY A 163 25.77 35.82 4.48
N THR A 164 25.88 36.47 3.31
CA THR A 164 26.22 35.80 2.04
C THR A 164 27.62 35.19 2.11
N LEU A 165 27.76 33.95 1.63
CA LEU A 165 29.04 33.26 1.59
C LEU A 165 29.82 33.63 0.33
N THR A 166 31.14 33.70 0.45
CA THR A 166 32.00 33.59 -0.74
C THR A 166 31.90 32.18 -1.31
N ARG A 167 32.21 32.04 -2.60
CA ARG A 167 32.19 30.73 -3.29
C ARG A 167 33.02 29.67 -2.55
N THR A 168 34.22 30.03 -2.11
CA THR A 168 35.12 29.13 -1.38
C THR A 168 34.55 28.71 -0.02
N GLU A 169 33.92 29.63 0.70
CA GLU A 169 33.20 29.34 1.95
C GLU A 169 32.04 28.36 1.72
N GLY A 170 31.25 28.54 0.66
CA GLY A 170 30.18 27.62 0.29
C GLY A 170 30.69 26.21 -0.03
N LEU A 171 31.78 26.09 -0.80
CA LEU A 171 32.40 24.80 -1.14
C LEU A 171 32.84 24.03 0.11
N ALA A 172 33.55 24.70 1.02
CA ALA A 172 34.05 24.07 2.23
C ALA A 172 32.93 23.65 3.17
N LEU A 173 31.85 24.45 3.28
CA LEU A 173 30.70 24.08 4.10
C LEU A 173 29.94 22.90 3.51
N LEU A 174 29.67 22.88 2.20
CA LEU A 174 29.05 21.73 1.53
C LEU A 174 29.88 20.45 1.73
N ALA A 175 31.21 20.56 1.62
CA ALA A 175 32.13 19.46 1.90
C ALA A 175 32.07 18.99 3.36
N MET A 176 32.02 19.92 4.31
CA MET A 176 31.97 19.61 5.73
C MET A 176 30.66 18.93 6.15
N GLN A 177 29.52 19.49 5.73
CA GLN A 177 28.20 19.03 6.19
C GLN A 177 27.92 17.58 5.82
N ARG A 178 28.38 17.13 4.64
CA ARG A 178 28.26 15.71 4.22
C ARG A 178 28.88 14.71 5.21
N HIS A 179 29.82 15.12 6.05
CA HIS A 179 30.46 14.25 7.03
C HIS A 179 30.03 14.51 8.48
N ASN A 180 29.66 15.75 8.78
CA ASN A 180 29.37 16.21 10.14
C ASN A 180 27.86 16.23 10.46
N ASN A 181 27.06 16.89 9.62
CA ASN A 181 25.62 17.03 9.79
C ASN A 181 24.95 16.97 8.40
N PRO A 182 24.62 15.76 7.90
CA PRO A 182 24.12 15.59 6.54
C PRO A 182 22.82 16.36 6.28
N ASP A 183 21.93 16.44 7.29
CA ASP A 183 20.67 17.18 7.23
C ASP A 183 20.86 18.68 6.92
N ALA A 184 22.01 19.24 7.28
CA ALA A 184 22.36 20.63 6.98
C ALA A 184 22.72 20.86 5.50
N GLY A 185 23.13 19.81 4.77
CA GLY A 185 23.60 19.92 3.39
C GLY A 185 22.53 20.45 2.43
N GLY A 186 21.30 19.95 2.54
CA GLY A 186 20.18 20.43 1.73
C GLY A 186 19.79 21.87 2.05
N VAL A 187 19.73 22.24 3.33
CA VAL A 187 19.40 23.62 3.74
C VAL A 187 20.44 24.60 3.21
N LEU A 188 21.73 24.24 3.32
CA LEU A 188 22.84 25.06 2.82
C LEU A 188 22.81 25.20 1.30
N LEU A 189 22.60 24.10 0.57
CA LEU A 189 22.55 24.15 -0.89
C LEU A 189 21.42 25.05 -1.40
N ARG A 190 20.24 25.02 -0.74
CA ARG A 190 19.12 25.90 -1.08
C ARG A 190 19.45 27.38 -0.84
N ALA A 191 20.10 27.69 0.29
CA ALA A 191 20.54 29.05 0.58
C ALA A 191 21.56 29.55 -0.46
N ILE A 192 22.53 28.70 -0.84
CA ILE A 192 23.48 29.01 -1.92
C ILE A 192 22.75 29.27 -3.24
N ALA A 193 21.81 28.41 -3.63
CA ALA A 193 21.06 28.56 -4.88
C ALA A 193 20.23 29.85 -4.95
N ALA A 194 19.73 30.33 -3.81
CA ALA A 194 19.01 31.61 -3.74
C ALA A 194 19.92 32.82 -4.06
N ASP A 195 21.22 32.75 -3.72
CA ASP A 195 22.18 33.83 -3.94
C ASP A 195 22.81 33.80 -5.34
N VAL A 196 23.24 32.62 -5.79
CA VAL A 196 24.05 32.47 -7.02
C VAL A 196 23.32 31.80 -8.17
N GLY A 197 22.07 31.38 -7.97
CA GLY A 197 21.28 30.63 -8.93
C GLY A 197 21.57 29.12 -8.92
N LEU A 198 20.62 28.34 -9.45
CA LEU A 198 20.67 26.88 -9.41
C LEU A 198 21.88 26.29 -10.15
N LEU A 199 22.24 26.83 -11.31
CA LEU A 199 23.38 26.35 -12.10
C LEU A 199 24.70 26.49 -11.35
N GLU A 200 24.95 27.67 -10.75
CA GLU A 200 26.19 27.89 -10.01
C GLU A 200 26.21 27.11 -8.71
N ALA A 201 25.07 26.98 -8.00
CA ALA A 201 24.95 26.10 -6.85
C ALA A 201 25.23 24.63 -7.20
N THR A 202 24.78 24.17 -8.38
CA THR A 202 25.09 22.81 -8.90
C THR A 202 26.58 22.64 -9.13
N ARG A 203 27.25 23.62 -9.75
CA ARG A 203 28.70 23.58 -9.96
C ARG A 203 29.46 23.57 -8.64
N MET A 204 29.02 24.38 -7.68
CA MET A 204 29.59 24.41 -6.34
C MET A 204 29.39 23.07 -5.63
N LEU A 205 28.21 22.46 -5.72
CA LEU A 205 27.98 21.12 -5.18
C LEU A 205 28.97 20.10 -5.77
N ILE A 206 29.06 20.03 -7.09
CA ILE A 206 29.96 19.10 -7.79
C ILE A 206 31.42 19.33 -7.40
N GLU A 207 31.88 20.57 -7.41
CA GLU A 207 33.26 20.90 -7.00
C GLU A 207 33.50 20.55 -5.53
N SER A 208 32.50 20.71 -4.66
CA SER A 208 32.61 20.31 -3.25
C SER A 208 32.88 18.79 -3.13
N LEU A 209 32.39 17.95 -4.05
CA LEU A 209 32.57 16.50 -3.99
C LEU A 209 34.03 16.06 -4.16
N GLN A 210 34.89 16.95 -4.65
CA GLN A 210 36.33 16.70 -4.75
C GLN A 210 37.03 16.83 -3.39
N TYR A 211 36.43 17.48 -2.40
CA TYR A 211 36.99 17.54 -1.05
C TYR A 211 36.71 16.23 -0.30
N THR A 212 37.73 15.73 0.41
CA THR A 212 37.62 14.49 1.19
C THR A 212 37.54 14.77 2.67
N ALA A 213 36.92 13.85 3.43
CA ALA A 213 37.08 13.81 4.88
C ALA A 213 37.61 12.47 5.36
N SER A 214 38.49 12.50 6.36
CA SER A 214 38.97 11.31 7.05
C SER A 214 38.38 11.25 8.46
N GLY A 215 37.69 10.17 8.80
CA GLY A 215 37.17 9.91 10.14
C GLY A 215 38.17 9.19 11.05
N ARG A 216 38.17 9.50 12.35
CA ARG A 216 38.83 8.74 13.41
C ARG A 216 37.84 8.55 14.55
N TYR A 217 37.61 7.31 14.96
CA TYR A 217 36.77 7.04 16.12
C TYR A 217 37.56 7.28 17.41
N ASP A 218 37.03 8.14 18.27
CA ASP A 218 37.52 8.31 19.63
C ASP A 218 36.75 7.35 20.55
N HIS A 219 37.40 6.26 20.93
CA HIS A 219 36.84 5.26 21.83
C HIS A 219 36.51 5.79 23.23
N SER A 220 37.18 6.85 23.68
CA SER A 220 36.95 7.43 25.01
C SER A 220 35.66 8.26 25.06
N GLN A 221 35.38 9.00 23.98
CA GLN A 221 34.17 9.81 23.83
C GLN A 221 33.03 9.06 23.15
N ARG A 222 33.32 7.89 22.56
CA ARG A 222 32.42 7.07 21.75
C ARG A 222 31.85 7.85 20.54
N LEU A 223 32.63 8.78 19.99
CA LEU A 223 32.24 9.66 18.87
C LEU A 223 33.27 9.60 17.74
N TRP A 224 32.82 9.94 16.53
CA TRP A 224 33.69 10.10 15.36
C TRP A 224 34.17 11.54 15.23
N HIS A 225 35.47 11.70 14.95
CA HIS A 225 36.08 12.97 14.61
C HIS A 225 36.52 12.98 13.15
N TYR A 226 36.21 14.05 12.41
CA TYR A 226 36.46 14.18 10.98
C TYR A 226 37.46 15.29 10.68
N ALA A 227 38.27 15.10 9.64
CA ALA A 227 39.19 16.14 9.15
C ALA A 227 39.02 16.29 7.65
N LEU A 228 39.00 17.53 7.15
CA LEU A 228 38.80 17.84 5.73
C LEU A 228 40.13 18.02 4.99
N HIS A 229 40.19 17.51 3.78
CA HIS A 229 41.36 17.57 2.91
C HIS A 229 40.98 18.12 1.54
N ALA A 230 41.85 18.96 0.98
CA ALA A 230 41.69 19.58 -0.33
C ALA A 230 42.07 18.65 -1.50
N GLN A 231 42.43 17.39 -1.22
CA GLN A 231 42.77 16.41 -2.25
C GLN A 231 41.53 15.65 -2.75
N PRO A 232 41.47 15.36 -4.07
CA PRO A 232 40.40 14.60 -4.69
C PRO A 232 40.22 13.24 -4.05
N ASN A 233 38.96 12.86 -3.83
CA ASN A 233 38.62 11.54 -3.33
C ASN A 233 38.97 10.45 -4.34
N THR A 234 40.05 9.71 -4.05
CA THR A 234 40.46 8.54 -4.83
C THR A 234 39.91 7.23 -4.26
N HIS A 235 39.17 7.27 -3.15
CA HIS A 235 38.61 6.08 -2.53
C HIS A 235 37.21 5.80 -3.09
N ASP A 236 37.09 4.64 -3.74
CA ASP A 236 35.90 4.15 -4.43
C ASP A 236 34.70 3.84 -3.51
N TRP A 237 34.92 3.86 -2.18
CA TRP A 237 34.00 3.33 -1.18
C TRP A 237 33.28 4.37 -0.32
N SER A 238 33.54 5.68 -0.51
CA SER A 238 32.83 6.70 0.26
C SER A 238 31.39 6.79 -0.23
N GLN A 239 30.45 6.37 0.62
CA GLN A 239 29.01 6.47 0.36
C GLN A 239 28.63 7.93 0.09
N PRO A 240 27.85 8.22 -0.97
CA PRO A 240 27.21 9.52 -1.09
C PRO A 240 26.26 9.66 0.11
N ARG A 241 26.41 10.73 0.90
CA ARG A 241 25.30 11.21 1.73
C ARG A 241 24.50 12.19 0.87
N PHE A 242 23.19 12.00 0.85
CA PHE A 242 22.35 12.38 -0.29
C PHE A 242 21.56 13.66 -0.10
N GLU A 243 21.58 14.29 1.07
CA GLU A 243 20.65 15.35 1.44
C GLU A 243 20.82 16.61 0.56
N ASP A 244 22.05 16.92 0.15
CA ASP A 244 22.36 17.99 -0.80
C ASP A 244 22.00 17.63 -2.25
N ILE A 245 22.31 16.41 -2.70
CA ILE A 245 21.90 15.88 -4.02
C ILE A 245 20.37 15.77 -4.13
N GLU A 246 19.69 15.40 -3.05
CA GLU A 246 18.24 15.37 -2.96
C GLU A 246 17.68 16.79 -3.04
N MET A 247 18.25 17.76 -2.31
CA MET A 247 17.84 19.16 -2.47
C MET A 247 18.06 19.67 -3.90
N LEU A 248 19.17 19.31 -4.55
CA LEU A 248 19.38 19.61 -5.97
C LEU A 248 18.23 19.07 -6.82
N ARG A 249 17.81 17.82 -6.59
CA ARG A 249 16.64 17.23 -7.26
C ARG A 249 15.38 18.06 -7.03
N GLN A 250 15.07 18.42 -5.78
CA GLN A 250 13.87 19.20 -5.47
C GLN A 250 13.86 20.57 -6.20
N MET A 251 15.01 21.27 -6.22
CA MET A 251 15.15 22.52 -6.95
C MET A 251 15.08 22.33 -8.47
N ALA A 252 15.73 21.29 -9.01
CA ALA A 252 15.72 20.96 -10.43
C ALA A 252 14.31 20.59 -10.93
N CYS A 253 13.47 19.98 -10.08
CA CYS A 253 12.07 19.69 -10.40
C CYS A 253 11.23 20.96 -10.58
N LEU A 254 11.60 22.06 -9.92
CA LEU A 254 10.93 23.36 -10.03
C LEU A 254 11.56 24.29 -11.08
N ALA A 255 12.74 23.93 -11.60
CA ALA A 255 13.48 24.75 -12.55
C ALA A 255 12.79 24.80 -13.92
N SER A 256 12.96 25.94 -14.61
CA SER A 256 12.57 26.05 -16.02
C SER A 256 13.29 25.02 -16.89
N GLU A 257 12.73 24.68 -18.06
CA GLU A 257 13.36 23.75 -19.02
C GLU A 257 14.81 24.14 -19.36
N GLY A 258 15.06 25.44 -19.54
CA GLY A 258 16.40 25.96 -19.82
C GLY A 258 17.37 25.75 -18.67
N GLU A 259 16.99 26.14 -17.45
CA GLU A 259 17.84 25.96 -16.26
C GLU A 259 18.08 24.47 -15.95
N TYR A 260 17.07 23.62 -16.12
CA TYR A 260 17.20 22.17 -15.96
C TYR A 260 18.22 21.59 -16.96
N ALA A 261 18.14 21.98 -18.24
CA ALA A 261 19.10 21.55 -19.25
C ALA A 261 20.54 21.98 -18.92
N GLU A 262 20.72 23.19 -18.36
CA GLU A 262 22.03 23.67 -17.91
C GLU A 262 22.57 22.88 -16.72
N VAL A 263 21.73 22.54 -15.74
CA VAL A 263 22.07 21.67 -14.60
C VAL A 263 22.53 20.29 -15.08
N VAL A 264 21.76 19.67 -15.99
CA VAL A 264 22.09 18.39 -16.61
C VAL A 264 23.43 18.45 -17.34
N ALA A 265 23.66 19.51 -18.12
CA ALA A 265 24.91 19.69 -18.84
C ALA A 265 26.11 19.84 -17.89
N ALA A 266 25.95 20.56 -16.78
CA ALA A 266 26.99 20.71 -15.76
C ALA A 266 27.33 19.36 -15.10
N VAL A 267 26.31 18.58 -14.73
CA VAL A 267 26.49 17.23 -14.18
C VAL A 267 27.20 16.30 -15.18
N ARG A 268 26.78 16.28 -16.43
CA ARG A 268 27.41 15.45 -17.50
C ARG A 268 28.87 15.82 -17.72
N ALA A 269 29.19 17.12 -17.76
CA ALA A 269 30.55 17.60 -17.97
C ALA A 269 31.49 17.19 -16.83
N ALA A 270 30.98 17.15 -15.59
CA ALA A 270 31.77 16.80 -14.43
C ALA A 270 31.82 15.30 -14.13
N ALA A 271 30.85 14.51 -14.63
CA ALA A 271 30.74 13.08 -14.34
C ALA A 271 32.04 12.27 -14.47
N PRO A 272 32.90 12.46 -15.50
CA PRO A 272 34.17 11.72 -15.61
C PRO A 272 35.17 11.95 -14.48
N GLN A 273 35.00 13.03 -13.70
CA GLN A 273 35.88 13.43 -12.59
C GLN A 273 35.35 12.97 -11.23
N LEU A 274 34.15 12.39 -11.19
CA LEU A 274 33.49 11.93 -9.96
C LEU A 274 33.68 10.43 -9.77
N SER A 275 33.70 9.98 -8.51
CA SER A 275 33.66 8.54 -8.20
C SER A 275 32.39 7.89 -8.79
N PRO A 276 32.41 6.59 -9.15
CA PRO A 276 31.26 5.88 -9.69
C PRO A 276 29.96 6.05 -8.87
N ALA A 277 30.06 6.02 -7.54
CA ALA A 277 28.91 6.18 -6.65
C ALA A 277 28.24 7.56 -6.77
N TYR A 278 29.01 8.66 -6.81
CA TYR A 278 28.44 10.00 -7.01
C TYR A 278 27.84 10.18 -8.40
N ARG A 279 28.41 9.52 -9.44
CA ARG A 279 27.83 9.55 -10.79
C ARG A 279 26.45 8.88 -10.81
N ALA A 280 26.32 7.73 -10.16
CA ALA A 280 25.04 7.05 -9.98
C ALA A 280 24.05 7.91 -9.18
N ALA A 281 24.53 8.66 -8.17
CA ALA A 281 23.70 9.55 -7.36
C ALA A 281 23.06 10.66 -8.19
N PHE A 282 23.85 11.36 -9.01
CA PHE A 282 23.29 12.36 -9.90
C PHE A 282 22.37 11.78 -10.97
N ALA A 283 22.68 10.58 -11.49
CA ALA A 283 21.81 9.91 -12.46
C ALA A 283 20.42 9.56 -11.89
N LEU A 284 20.34 9.23 -10.60
CA LEU A 284 19.07 8.98 -9.89
C LEU A 284 18.37 10.26 -9.42
N ALA A 285 19.13 11.31 -9.13
CA ALA A 285 18.61 12.63 -8.76
C ALA A 285 17.99 13.38 -9.94
N LEU A 286 18.42 13.07 -11.17
CA LEU A 286 17.92 13.67 -12.42
C LEU A 286 17.20 12.61 -13.29
N PRO A 287 16.06 12.08 -12.82
CA PRO A 287 15.38 10.94 -13.46
C PRO A 287 14.89 11.22 -14.89
N ASP A 288 14.77 12.48 -15.29
CA ASP A 288 14.37 12.88 -16.65
C ASP A 288 15.55 12.81 -17.65
N THR A 289 16.69 12.26 -17.23
CA THR A 289 17.89 12.11 -18.08
C THR A 289 18.39 10.66 -18.10
N PRO A 290 17.58 9.74 -18.67
CA PRO A 290 17.83 8.29 -18.60
C PRO A 290 19.16 7.88 -19.25
N GLU A 291 19.72 8.71 -20.15
CA GLU A 291 21.00 8.43 -20.78
C GLU A 291 22.15 8.44 -19.77
N LEU A 292 22.04 9.16 -18.64
CA LEU A 292 23.03 9.09 -17.57
C LEU A 292 23.10 7.67 -16.99
N SER A 293 21.95 7.10 -16.66
CA SER A 293 21.85 5.73 -16.13
C SER A 293 22.25 4.69 -17.17
N ASN A 294 21.81 4.83 -18.43
CA ASN A 294 22.20 3.94 -19.51
C ASN A 294 23.74 3.96 -19.71
N GLN A 295 24.37 5.13 -19.73
CA GLN A 295 25.83 5.25 -19.86
C GLN A 295 26.57 4.57 -18.71
N LEU A 296 26.11 4.75 -17.48
CA LEU A 296 26.73 4.15 -16.31
C LEU A 296 26.57 2.62 -16.27
N ILE A 297 25.40 2.09 -16.63
CA ILE A 297 25.20 0.64 -16.72
C ILE A 297 26.13 0.03 -17.78
N ALA A 298 26.26 0.67 -18.94
CA ALA A 298 27.14 0.21 -20.01
C ALA A 298 28.62 0.27 -19.62
N GLU A 299 29.06 1.36 -18.97
CA GLU A 299 30.45 1.57 -18.57
C GLU A 299 30.91 0.58 -17.49
N PHE A 300 30.06 0.33 -16.51
CA PHE A 300 30.38 -0.53 -15.36
C PHE A 300 29.83 -1.96 -15.49
N ALA A 301 29.44 -2.32 -16.70
CA ALA A 301 29.06 -3.66 -17.11
C ALA A 301 30.02 -4.73 -16.57
N GLY A 302 29.51 -5.66 -15.74
CA GLY A 302 30.28 -6.78 -15.22
C GLY A 302 31.19 -6.47 -14.02
N GLN A 303 31.19 -5.23 -13.51
CA GLN A 303 32.03 -4.84 -12.37
C GLN A 303 31.37 -5.10 -11.00
N GLY A 304 30.14 -5.65 -10.96
CA GLY A 304 29.49 -6.12 -9.73
C GLY A 304 29.10 -5.03 -8.72
N HIS A 305 29.13 -3.76 -9.10
CA HIS A 305 28.77 -2.65 -8.21
C HIS A 305 27.29 -2.69 -7.83
N ALA A 306 26.97 -2.75 -6.53
CA ALA A 306 25.59 -2.87 -6.04
C ALA A 306 24.66 -1.73 -6.52
N TRP A 307 25.19 -0.51 -6.67
CA TRP A 307 24.44 0.66 -7.14
C TRP A 307 23.97 0.55 -8.60
N LEU A 308 24.57 -0.32 -9.42
CA LEU A 308 24.13 -0.56 -10.79
C LEU A 308 22.70 -1.08 -10.84
N SER A 309 22.31 -1.88 -9.85
CA SER A 309 20.96 -2.44 -9.78
C SER A 309 19.91 -1.34 -9.69
N TRP A 310 20.16 -0.27 -8.93
CA TRP A 310 19.22 0.85 -8.78
C TRP A 310 19.10 1.75 -10.00
N LEU A 311 20.10 1.77 -10.90
CA LEU A 311 20.03 2.58 -12.13
C LEU A 311 18.91 2.14 -13.08
N GLN A 312 18.39 0.91 -12.93
CA GLN A 312 17.19 0.47 -13.67
C GLN A 312 15.93 1.31 -13.35
N ALA A 313 15.94 2.06 -12.23
CA ALA A 313 14.85 2.96 -11.86
C ALA A 313 14.67 4.11 -12.86
N THR A 314 15.74 4.56 -13.52
CA THR A 314 15.71 5.66 -14.49
C THR A 314 16.23 5.26 -15.87
N ALA A 315 16.95 4.15 -16.00
CA ALA A 315 17.36 3.61 -17.30
C ALA A 315 16.16 3.20 -18.17
N THR A 316 16.36 3.29 -19.48
CA THR A 316 15.33 3.05 -20.51
C THR A 316 15.74 2.04 -21.57
N ASP A 317 17.03 1.74 -21.72
CA ASP A 317 17.48 0.71 -22.66
C ASP A 317 17.17 -0.69 -22.10
N PRO A 318 16.33 -1.51 -22.77
CA PRO A 318 15.91 -2.80 -22.24
C PRO A 318 17.06 -3.78 -22.00
N ALA A 319 18.11 -3.74 -22.82
CA ALA A 319 19.25 -4.64 -22.68
C ALA A 319 20.11 -4.24 -21.46
N LEU A 320 20.28 -2.93 -21.25
CA LEU A 320 20.99 -2.42 -20.08
C LEU A 320 20.18 -2.61 -18.79
N VAL A 321 18.87 -2.42 -18.83
CA VAL A 321 17.98 -2.72 -17.69
C VAL A 321 18.07 -4.17 -17.28
N ASP A 322 18.02 -5.11 -18.24
CA ASP A 322 18.17 -6.54 -17.94
C ASP A 322 19.57 -6.88 -17.40
N GLN A 323 20.60 -6.19 -17.88
CA GLN A 323 21.95 -6.33 -17.34
C GLN A 323 22.06 -5.84 -15.89
N ALA A 324 21.49 -4.66 -15.58
CA ALA A 324 21.46 -4.11 -14.22
C ALA A 324 20.68 -5.01 -13.26
N ARG A 325 19.56 -5.60 -13.73
CA ARG A 325 18.72 -6.53 -12.96
C ARG A 325 19.47 -7.78 -12.49
N ARG A 326 20.47 -8.24 -13.25
CA ARG A 326 21.27 -9.44 -12.93
C ARG A 326 22.35 -9.21 -11.87
N ILE A 327 22.61 -7.95 -11.49
CA ILE A 327 23.62 -7.63 -10.48
C ILE A 327 23.13 -8.13 -9.12
N LYS A 328 23.85 -9.11 -8.56
CA LYS A 328 23.63 -9.56 -7.19
C LYS A 328 24.10 -8.47 -6.24
N ILE A 329 23.21 -8.03 -5.38
CA ILE A 329 23.55 -7.16 -4.27
C ILE A 329 24.16 -8.08 -3.20
N GLU A 330 25.34 -7.79 -2.66
CA GLU A 330 25.91 -8.54 -1.53
C GLU A 330 25.79 -7.67 -0.25
N SER A 331 25.54 -8.33 0.87
CA SER A 331 24.78 -7.83 2.04
C SER A 331 25.45 -6.77 2.93
N TYR A 332 26.37 -5.94 2.41
CA TYR A 332 27.13 -5.02 3.28
C TYR A 332 27.27 -3.60 2.75
N LEU A 333 26.71 -3.30 1.59
CA LEU A 333 26.84 -1.97 1.01
C LEU A 333 25.46 -1.32 0.93
N TRP A 334 25.24 -0.41 1.87
CA TRP A 334 24.21 0.64 1.90
C TRP A 334 24.33 1.62 0.70
N SER A 335 24.74 1.11 -0.46
CA SER A 335 24.93 1.87 -1.68
C SER A 335 23.56 2.13 -2.27
N PHE A 336 23.06 3.34 -2.01
CA PHE A 336 21.73 3.85 -2.33
C PHE A 336 20.65 3.38 -1.36
N PRO A 337 19.94 4.32 -0.74
CA PRO A 337 19.04 3.94 0.31
C PRO A 337 17.84 3.20 -0.32
N ASP A 338 17.48 2.07 0.27
CA ASP A 338 16.10 1.60 0.35
C ASP A 338 15.27 2.61 1.18
N ALA A 339 15.39 3.90 0.84
CA ALA A 339 14.68 5.00 1.47
C ALA A 339 13.27 5.00 0.90
N ALA A 340 12.29 4.94 1.80
CA ALA A 340 10.89 5.02 1.45
C ALA A 340 10.57 6.15 0.47
N PRO A 341 11.13 7.38 0.58
CA PRO A 341 10.88 8.43 -0.41
C PRO A 341 11.28 8.10 -1.85
N PHE A 342 12.44 7.47 -2.05
CA PHE A 342 12.89 7.09 -3.40
C PHE A 342 12.04 5.97 -3.98
N VAL A 343 11.78 4.93 -3.17
CA VAL A 343 10.94 3.80 -3.55
C VAL A 343 9.52 4.26 -3.86
N ASN A 344 8.95 5.14 -3.04
CA ASN A 344 7.63 5.71 -3.27
C ASN A 344 7.60 6.51 -4.57
N ALA A 345 8.64 7.32 -4.85
CA ALA A 345 8.74 8.03 -6.12
C ALA A 345 8.74 7.08 -7.31
N LEU A 346 9.45 5.95 -7.22
CA LEU A 346 9.42 4.95 -8.27
C LEU A 346 8.00 4.42 -8.52
N VAL A 347 7.23 4.12 -7.48
CA VAL A 347 5.83 3.66 -7.61
C VAL A 347 4.91 4.76 -8.12
N VAL A 348 5.06 6.00 -7.63
CA VAL A 348 4.26 7.16 -8.07
C VAL A 348 4.44 7.40 -9.57
N ASN A 349 5.68 7.31 -10.08
CA ASN A 349 5.95 7.55 -11.49
C ASN A 349 5.64 6.31 -12.35
N ARG A 350 6.07 5.11 -11.96
CA ARG A 350 6.01 3.92 -12.81
C ARG A 350 4.80 3.00 -12.55
N GLY A 351 3.92 3.32 -11.61
CA GLY A 351 2.78 2.47 -11.28
C GLY A 351 3.17 1.00 -11.10
N SER A 352 2.49 0.09 -11.81
CA SER A 352 2.79 -1.35 -11.78
C SER A 352 4.15 -1.74 -12.37
N ALA A 353 4.76 -0.95 -13.26
CA ALA A 353 6.06 -1.27 -13.85
C ALA A 353 7.21 -1.18 -12.82
N ALA A 354 6.98 -0.47 -11.70
CA ALA A 354 7.91 -0.41 -10.57
C ALA A 354 8.21 -1.79 -9.98
N VAL A 355 7.32 -2.78 -10.12
CA VAL A 355 7.53 -4.14 -9.60
C VAL A 355 8.81 -4.77 -10.12
N SER A 356 9.09 -4.60 -11.41
CA SER A 356 10.26 -5.21 -12.05
C SER A 356 11.59 -4.69 -11.50
N VAL A 357 11.56 -3.48 -10.93
CA VAL A 357 12.68 -2.83 -10.27
C VAL A 357 12.71 -3.21 -8.80
N LEU A 358 11.57 -3.20 -8.09
CA LEU A 358 11.50 -3.42 -6.64
C LEU A 358 11.63 -4.89 -6.23
N ALA A 359 11.20 -5.84 -7.06
CA ALA A 359 11.17 -7.26 -6.73
C ALA A 359 12.54 -7.82 -6.27
N PRO A 360 13.67 -7.53 -6.94
CA PRO A 360 15.00 -7.96 -6.47
C PRO A 360 15.44 -7.34 -5.13
N HIS A 361 14.80 -6.25 -4.70
CA HIS A 361 15.12 -5.53 -3.46
C HIS A 361 14.21 -5.91 -2.28
N ALA A 362 13.08 -6.58 -2.54
CA ALA A 362 12.05 -6.92 -1.56
C ALA A 362 12.56 -7.75 -0.38
N GLU A 363 13.49 -8.69 -0.62
CA GLU A 363 14.02 -9.60 0.40
C GLU A 363 14.94 -8.91 1.43
N ARG A 364 15.32 -7.65 1.20
CA ARG A 364 16.43 -6.97 1.91
C ARG A 364 16.00 -5.70 2.64
N GLY A 365 14.84 -5.18 2.32
CA GLY A 365 14.46 -3.81 2.63
C GLY A 365 12.96 -3.68 2.89
N THR A 366 12.60 -2.98 3.97
CA THR A 366 11.19 -2.78 4.33
C THR A 366 10.48 -1.88 3.33
N ALA A 367 11.17 -0.89 2.74
CA ALA A 367 10.51 0.07 1.85
C ALA A 367 10.13 -0.55 0.51
N ALA A 368 11.02 -1.31 -0.13
CA ALA A 368 10.70 -2.03 -1.37
C ALA A 368 9.55 -3.04 -1.18
N ALA A 369 9.55 -3.80 -0.08
CA ALA A 369 8.46 -4.73 0.25
C ALA A 369 7.14 -3.99 0.52
N ASP A 370 7.14 -2.93 1.33
CA ASP A 370 5.95 -2.12 1.62
C ASP A 370 5.38 -1.50 0.34
N ALA A 371 6.24 -1.05 -0.57
CA ALA A 371 5.84 -0.50 -1.85
C ALA A 371 5.27 -1.55 -2.80
N LEU A 372 5.85 -2.75 -2.88
CA LEU A 372 5.27 -3.87 -3.62
C LEU A 372 3.90 -4.25 -3.07
N ALA A 373 3.72 -4.24 -1.75
CA ALA A 373 2.43 -4.53 -1.12
C ALA A 373 1.36 -3.51 -1.52
N ARG A 374 1.76 -2.24 -1.69
CA ARG A 374 0.90 -1.16 -2.18
C ARG A 374 0.59 -1.25 -3.67
N ILE A 375 1.55 -1.68 -4.50
CA ILE A 375 1.28 -1.95 -5.93
C ILE A 375 0.25 -3.06 -6.05
N GLY A 376 0.45 -4.18 -5.35
CA GLY A 376 -0.52 -5.26 -5.20
C GLY A 376 -0.93 -5.96 -6.50
N VAL A 377 -0.27 -5.72 -7.64
CA VAL A 377 -0.47 -6.52 -8.85
C VAL A 377 0.06 -7.95 -8.62
N PRO A 378 -0.42 -8.95 -9.37
CA PRO A 378 0.03 -10.33 -9.22
C PRO A 378 1.56 -10.44 -9.15
N GLU A 379 2.31 -9.77 -10.03
CA GLU A 379 3.78 -9.71 -10.02
C GLU A 379 4.37 -9.21 -8.69
N ALA A 380 3.71 -8.24 -8.04
CA ALA A 380 4.17 -7.69 -6.76
C ALA A 380 3.93 -8.67 -5.61
N ILE A 381 2.77 -9.33 -5.62
CA ILE A 381 2.44 -10.42 -4.69
C ILE A 381 3.43 -11.58 -4.87
N ARG A 382 3.77 -11.90 -6.13
CA ARG A 382 4.80 -12.89 -6.50
C ARG A 382 6.17 -12.52 -5.94
N ALA A 383 6.59 -11.26 -6.07
CA ALA A 383 7.85 -10.76 -5.52
C ALA A 383 7.88 -10.83 -3.98
N LEU A 384 6.78 -10.45 -3.32
CA LEU A 384 6.65 -10.52 -1.87
C LEU A 384 6.68 -11.96 -1.34
N ALA A 385 6.13 -12.92 -2.08
CA ALA A 385 6.21 -14.33 -1.73
C ALA A 385 7.68 -14.81 -1.61
N GLY A 386 8.58 -14.27 -2.44
CA GLY A 386 10.02 -14.52 -2.36
C GLY A 386 10.72 -13.85 -1.18
N ALA A 387 10.16 -12.77 -0.63
CA ALA A 387 10.72 -11.98 0.47
C ALA A 387 10.37 -12.48 1.87
N ALA A 388 9.62 -13.57 1.98
CA ALA A 388 9.34 -14.20 3.28
C ALA A 388 10.67 -14.57 3.97
N SER A 389 10.99 -13.87 5.05
CA SER A 389 12.18 -14.13 5.85
C SER A 389 11.86 -14.99 7.05
N VAL A 390 12.82 -15.82 7.42
CA VAL A 390 12.78 -16.77 8.54
C VAL A 390 14.07 -16.57 9.33
N ASP A 391 14.05 -16.66 10.67
CA ASP A 391 15.14 -16.18 11.54
C ASP A 391 16.53 -16.72 11.17
N LYS A 392 16.63 -18.03 10.86
CA LYS A 392 17.88 -18.71 10.45
C LYS A 392 18.03 -18.81 8.92
N GLY A 393 17.17 -18.12 8.18
CA GLY A 393 16.99 -18.25 6.74
C GLY A 393 16.15 -19.47 6.37
N ILE A 394 15.75 -19.51 5.10
CA ILE A 394 15.08 -20.65 4.47
C ILE A 394 15.51 -20.71 3.00
N ALA A 395 15.81 -21.90 2.49
CA ALA A 395 16.02 -22.09 1.06
C ALA A 395 14.66 -22.38 0.41
N LYS A 396 14.46 -21.89 -0.82
CA LYS A 396 13.25 -22.22 -1.60
C LYS A 396 13.04 -23.73 -1.75
N SER A 397 14.13 -24.50 -1.82
CA SER A 397 14.11 -25.97 -1.87
C SER A 397 13.65 -26.64 -0.58
N ASP A 398 13.56 -25.92 0.54
CA ASP A 398 12.98 -26.45 1.78
C ASP A 398 11.46 -26.56 1.68
N LEU A 399 10.81 -25.76 0.83
CA LEU A 399 9.35 -25.80 0.66
C LEU A 399 8.94 -27.07 -0.08
N GLN A 400 8.09 -27.89 0.55
CA GLN A 400 7.62 -29.15 -0.03
C GLN A 400 6.18 -29.06 -0.55
N ALA A 401 5.38 -28.11 -0.06
CA ALA A 401 4.03 -27.81 -0.55
C ALA A 401 3.63 -26.36 -0.25
N ALA A 402 2.60 -25.88 -0.93
CA ALA A 402 1.96 -24.63 -0.58
C ALA A 402 0.41 -24.69 -0.59
N TRP A 403 -0.20 -23.89 0.28
CA TRP A 403 -1.63 -23.60 0.25
C TRP A 403 -1.86 -22.13 -0.06
N PHE A 404 -2.68 -21.87 -1.07
CA PHE A 404 -2.98 -20.52 -1.53
C PHE A 404 -4.45 -20.18 -1.33
N GLY A 405 -4.71 -19.20 -0.45
CA GLY A 405 -6.04 -18.66 -0.19
C GLY A 405 -6.34 -17.46 -1.08
N ALA A 406 -7.31 -17.59 -1.99
CA ALA A 406 -7.78 -16.49 -2.84
C ALA A 406 -9.25 -16.68 -3.21
N MET A 407 -10.07 -15.62 -3.03
CA MET A 407 -11.50 -15.67 -3.38
C MET A 407 -11.71 -15.69 -4.89
N GLY A 408 -10.95 -14.88 -5.63
CA GLY A 408 -10.96 -14.83 -7.10
C GLY A 408 -9.60 -14.39 -7.63
N THR A 409 -9.32 -14.73 -8.89
CA THR A 409 -8.05 -14.38 -9.55
C THR A 409 -8.33 -13.84 -10.93
N THR A 410 -7.73 -12.70 -11.29
CA THR A 410 -7.77 -12.14 -12.65
C THR A 410 -7.10 -13.04 -13.68
N ASP A 411 -6.08 -13.81 -13.25
CA ASP A 411 -5.12 -14.45 -14.16
C ASP A 411 -5.36 -15.96 -14.38
N GLY A 412 -6.49 -16.51 -13.93
CA GLY A 412 -6.86 -17.90 -14.23
C GLY A 412 -6.40 -18.95 -13.21
N PHE A 413 -5.21 -19.57 -13.38
CA PHE A 413 -4.75 -20.75 -12.59
C PHE A 413 -3.82 -20.34 -11.43
N PRO A 414 -4.35 -19.96 -10.26
CA PRO A 414 -3.56 -19.33 -9.20
C PRO A 414 -2.47 -20.21 -8.60
N SER A 415 -2.71 -21.51 -8.50
CA SER A 415 -1.75 -22.44 -7.92
C SER A 415 -0.47 -22.52 -8.75
N GLY A 416 -0.59 -22.64 -10.07
CA GLY A 416 0.56 -22.63 -10.98
C GLY A 416 1.27 -21.27 -11.01
N ILE A 417 0.51 -20.17 -10.98
CA ILE A 417 1.08 -18.82 -10.94
C ILE A 417 1.92 -18.62 -9.68
N LEU A 418 1.47 -19.11 -8.51
CA LEU A 418 2.27 -19.04 -7.28
C LEU A 418 3.52 -19.92 -7.37
N ALA A 419 3.44 -21.12 -7.94
CA ALA A 419 4.60 -21.97 -8.15
C ALA A 419 5.65 -21.30 -9.05
N ASP A 420 5.21 -20.74 -10.20
CA ASP A 420 6.05 -20.00 -11.14
C ASP A 420 6.66 -18.75 -10.50
N ALA A 421 5.88 -18.03 -9.68
CA ALA A 421 6.31 -16.86 -8.92
C ALA A 421 7.53 -17.13 -8.04
N LEU A 422 7.47 -18.25 -7.34
CA LEU A 422 8.51 -18.66 -6.43
C LEU A 422 9.73 -19.20 -7.19
N GLY A 423 9.61 -19.44 -8.50
CA GLY A 423 10.60 -20.15 -9.30
C GLY A 423 10.65 -21.64 -8.96
N LEU A 424 9.52 -22.20 -8.52
CA LEU A 424 9.37 -23.58 -8.06
C LEU A 424 8.22 -24.28 -8.82
N PRO A 425 8.35 -24.51 -10.14
CA PRO A 425 7.26 -25.06 -10.96
C PRO A 425 6.83 -26.47 -10.56
N GLU A 426 7.68 -27.18 -9.80
CA GLU A 426 7.41 -28.53 -9.28
C GLU A 426 6.78 -28.52 -7.87
N LEU A 427 6.66 -27.34 -7.22
CA LEU A 427 6.06 -27.23 -5.90
C LEU A 427 4.54 -27.50 -6.01
N PRO A 428 4.00 -28.50 -5.28
CA PRO A 428 2.58 -28.74 -5.27
C PRO A 428 1.87 -27.61 -4.53
N VAL A 429 1.00 -26.88 -5.23
CA VAL A 429 0.19 -25.79 -4.67
C VAL A 429 -1.29 -26.12 -4.71
N THR A 430 -1.97 -26.03 -3.58
CA THR A 430 -3.44 -26.21 -3.48
C THR A 430 -4.12 -24.87 -3.24
N ARG A 431 -5.08 -24.51 -4.11
CA ARG A 431 -5.96 -23.36 -3.86
C ARG A 431 -7.04 -23.76 -2.85
N VAL A 432 -7.25 -22.92 -1.83
CA VAL A 432 -8.36 -23.02 -0.89
C VAL A 432 -9.30 -21.83 -1.09
N GLU A 433 -10.61 -22.09 -1.00
CA GLU A 433 -11.66 -21.06 -1.06
C GLU A 433 -12.77 -21.46 -0.08
N ASN A 434 -13.12 -20.53 0.80
CA ASN A 434 -14.19 -20.67 1.79
C ASN A 434 -14.71 -19.28 2.21
N SER A 435 -15.02 -18.44 1.22
CA SER A 435 -15.35 -17.02 1.34
C SER A 435 -14.33 -16.27 2.21
N CYS A 436 -14.74 -15.38 3.10
CA CYS A 436 -13.79 -14.64 3.94
C CYS A 436 -13.07 -15.46 5.02
N ALA A 437 -13.38 -16.75 5.18
CA ALA A 437 -12.60 -17.68 5.99
C ALA A 437 -11.45 -18.35 5.21
N THR A 438 -11.29 -18.05 3.91
CA THR A 438 -10.32 -18.65 2.99
C THR A 438 -8.89 -18.70 3.54
N GLY A 439 -8.35 -17.56 4.00
CA GLY A 439 -6.97 -17.52 4.50
C GLY A 439 -6.74 -18.39 5.72
N ASN A 440 -7.69 -18.39 6.66
CA ASN A 440 -7.59 -19.19 7.88
C ASN A 440 -7.78 -20.70 7.58
N ASP A 441 -8.68 -21.05 6.66
CA ASP A 441 -8.82 -22.44 6.21
C ASP A 441 -7.60 -22.92 5.42
N ALA A 442 -6.89 -22.04 4.69
CA ALA A 442 -5.60 -22.37 4.08
C ALA A 442 -4.55 -22.76 5.14
N VAL A 443 -4.47 -22.00 6.25
CA VAL A 443 -3.62 -22.36 7.41
C VAL A 443 -4.02 -23.73 7.96
N ARG A 444 -5.31 -23.96 8.19
CA ARG A 444 -5.83 -25.24 8.70
C ARG A 444 -5.49 -26.43 7.79
N ASN A 445 -5.60 -26.28 6.47
CA ASN A 445 -5.25 -27.33 5.52
C ASN A 445 -3.76 -27.64 5.54
N ALA A 446 -2.90 -26.62 5.61
CA ALA A 446 -1.46 -26.81 5.71
C ALA A 446 -1.04 -27.51 7.02
N VAL A 447 -1.69 -27.17 8.14
CA VAL A 447 -1.50 -27.85 9.43
C VAL A 447 -1.81 -29.33 9.30
N PHE A 448 -2.90 -29.72 8.64
CA PHE A 448 -3.19 -31.15 8.42
C PHE A 448 -2.25 -31.82 7.43
N GLY A 449 -1.78 -31.09 6.41
CA GLY A 449 -0.72 -31.57 5.51
C GLY A 449 0.53 -31.97 6.30
N ILE A 450 1.00 -31.09 7.17
CA ILE A 450 2.17 -31.34 8.02
C ILE A 450 1.89 -32.45 9.05
N ALA A 451 0.78 -32.35 9.79
CA ALA A 451 0.43 -33.31 10.83
C ALA A 451 0.19 -34.74 10.30
N SER A 452 -0.10 -34.89 8.99
CA SER A 452 -0.20 -36.20 8.35
C SER A 452 1.17 -36.88 8.10
N GLY A 453 2.27 -36.15 8.23
CA GLY A 453 3.62 -36.58 7.86
C GLY A 453 3.88 -36.55 6.35
N ALA A 454 2.98 -35.94 5.56
CA ALA A 454 3.17 -35.79 4.12
C ALA A 454 4.21 -34.72 3.77
N PHE A 455 4.35 -33.71 4.64
CA PHE A 455 5.27 -32.59 4.48
C PHE A 455 5.81 -32.15 5.84
N ASP A 456 7.07 -31.71 5.87
CA ASP A 456 7.72 -31.12 7.03
C ASP A 456 7.69 -29.59 6.97
N VAL A 457 7.71 -29.00 5.77
CA VAL A 457 7.78 -27.54 5.59
C VAL A 457 6.84 -27.11 4.47
N ALA A 458 5.93 -26.19 4.77
CA ALA A 458 4.92 -25.70 3.85
C ALA A 458 4.78 -24.17 3.87
N LEU A 459 4.49 -23.60 2.70
CA LEU A 459 4.08 -22.20 2.56
C LEU A 459 2.56 -22.09 2.66
N VAL A 460 2.07 -21.15 3.44
CA VAL A 460 0.67 -20.70 3.39
C VAL A 460 0.66 -19.26 2.94
N MET A 461 -0.03 -18.97 1.85
CA MET A 461 -0.16 -17.61 1.33
C MET A 461 -1.63 -17.28 1.11
N GLY A 462 -2.03 -16.07 1.45
CA GLY A 462 -3.33 -15.53 1.13
C GLY A 462 -3.18 -14.19 0.43
N ALA A 463 -3.94 -13.94 -0.62
CA ALA A 463 -3.86 -12.70 -1.39
C ALA A 463 -5.14 -12.39 -2.15
N ASP A 464 -5.53 -11.10 -2.20
CA ASP A 464 -6.53 -10.60 -3.15
C ASP A 464 -6.21 -9.17 -3.60
N LYS A 465 -6.61 -8.87 -4.84
CA LYS A 465 -6.49 -7.56 -5.50
C LYS A 465 -7.88 -7.09 -5.92
N LEU A 466 -8.58 -6.43 -5.00
CA LEU A 466 -10.01 -6.12 -5.10
C LEU A 466 -10.29 -4.74 -5.70
N ARG A 467 -9.33 -3.82 -5.75
CA ARG A 467 -9.55 -2.44 -6.21
C ARG A 467 -9.42 -2.25 -7.72
N GLU A 468 -8.80 -3.17 -8.45
CA GLU A 468 -8.53 -3.05 -9.90
C GLU A 468 -9.75 -3.31 -10.79
N THR A 469 -10.86 -3.77 -10.21
CA THR A 469 -12.14 -3.95 -10.93
C THR A 469 -13.09 -2.83 -10.51
N ALA A 470 -13.85 -2.27 -11.46
CA ALA A 470 -14.73 -1.13 -11.18
C ALA A 470 -15.72 -1.47 -10.06
N SER A 471 -15.69 -0.69 -8.96
CA SER A 471 -16.47 -0.89 -7.73
C SER A 471 -17.97 -1.23 -7.89
N LYS A 472 -18.58 -0.88 -9.04
CA LYS A 472 -20.00 -1.12 -9.33
C LYS A 472 -20.30 -2.57 -9.74
N ASP A 473 -19.38 -3.24 -10.42
CA ASP A 473 -19.60 -4.61 -10.91
C ASP A 473 -19.21 -5.65 -9.84
N LEU A 474 -18.20 -5.33 -9.02
CA LEU A 474 -17.70 -6.19 -7.96
C LEU A 474 -18.71 -6.53 -6.87
N LEU A 475 -19.55 -5.58 -6.43
CA LEU A 475 -20.49 -5.87 -5.34
C LEU A 475 -21.37 -7.07 -5.73
N TRP A 476 -21.94 -7.05 -6.93
CA TRP A 476 -22.84 -8.10 -7.39
C TRP A 476 -22.11 -9.37 -7.83
N GLU A 477 -20.94 -9.26 -8.46
CA GLU A 477 -20.12 -10.43 -8.79
C GLU A 477 -19.64 -11.16 -7.52
N TRP A 478 -19.26 -10.42 -6.49
CA TRP A 478 -18.86 -10.97 -5.19
C TRP A 478 -20.00 -11.62 -4.43
N GLU A 479 -21.15 -10.94 -4.36
CA GLU A 479 -22.33 -11.54 -3.77
C GLU A 479 -22.70 -12.85 -4.49
N ALA A 480 -22.52 -12.90 -5.80
CA ALA A 480 -22.81 -14.10 -6.57
C ALA A 480 -21.87 -15.28 -6.26
N MET A 481 -20.63 -14.99 -5.84
CA MET A 481 -19.66 -16.02 -5.43
C MET A 481 -19.89 -16.51 -4.00
N ALA A 482 -20.29 -15.61 -3.09
CA ALA A 482 -20.37 -15.89 -1.66
C ALA A 482 -21.76 -16.39 -1.20
N ARG A 483 -22.80 -16.26 -2.03
CA ARG A 483 -24.19 -16.51 -1.62
C ARG A 483 -24.92 -17.52 -2.48
N ASP A 484 -26.06 -17.95 -1.96
CA ASP A 484 -27.02 -18.71 -2.72
C ASP A 484 -27.65 -17.85 -3.84
N MET A 485 -27.41 -18.25 -5.08
CA MET A 485 -27.89 -17.54 -6.28
C MET A 485 -29.39 -17.73 -6.54
N ALA A 486 -30.01 -18.74 -5.93
CA ALA A 486 -31.40 -19.08 -6.18
C ALA A 486 -32.37 -18.31 -5.27
N TRP A 487 -31.96 -17.99 -4.04
CA TRP A 487 -32.83 -17.51 -2.98
C TRP A 487 -32.35 -16.20 -2.34
N ASP A 488 -31.08 -16.08 -1.97
CA ASP A 488 -30.58 -14.87 -1.28
C ASP A 488 -30.23 -13.76 -2.27
N TYR A 489 -29.58 -14.10 -3.39
CA TYR A 489 -29.19 -13.12 -4.41
C TYR A 489 -30.37 -12.36 -5.02
N PRO A 490 -31.50 -13.00 -5.42
CA PRO A 490 -32.65 -12.28 -5.99
C PRO A 490 -33.34 -11.32 -5.00
N LEU A 491 -33.15 -11.51 -3.69
CA LEU A 491 -33.69 -10.65 -2.64
C LEU A 491 -32.85 -9.38 -2.42
N GLY A 492 -31.72 -9.24 -3.11
CA GLY A 492 -30.80 -8.13 -2.93
C GLY A 492 -30.08 -8.16 -1.58
N LEU A 493 -29.98 -9.33 -0.95
CA LEU A 493 -29.24 -9.52 0.29
C LEU A 493 -27.73 -9.48 0.01
N VAL A 494 -27.19 -8.28 -0.16
CA VAL A 494 -25.73 -8.03 -0.22
C VAL A 494 -25.08 -8.22 1.16
N ALA A 495 -23.75 -8.36 1.23
CA ALA A 495 -22.92 -8.51 2.42
C ALA A 495 -23.40 -7.61 3.58
N PRO A 496 -23.43 -6.27 3.44
CA PRO A 496 -23.95 -5.39 4.49
C PRO A 496 -25.37 -5.74 4.95
N ALA A 497 -26.29 -6.02 4.01
CA ALA A 497 -27.69 -6.31 4.33
C ALA A 497 -27.86 -7.66 5.06
N GLY A 498 -27.11 -8.68 4.66
CA GLY A 498 -27.14 -10.00 5.32
C GLY A 498 -26.69 -9.92 6.78
N PHE A 499 -25.58 -9.23 7.05
CA PHE A 499 -25.11 -9.01 8.43
C PHE A 499 -26.03 -8.06 9.22
N ALA A 500 -26.63 -7.07 8.55
CA ALA A 500 -27.56 -6.16 9.21
C ALA A 500 -28.78 -6.88 9.80
N LEU A 501 -29.29 -7.93 9.16
CA LEU A 501 -30.39 -8.74 9.70
C LEU A 501 -30.01 -9.42 11.02
N HIS A 502 -28.80 -9.98 11.10
CA HIS A 502 -28.26 -10.54 12.35
C HIS A 502 -28.15 -9.48 13.44
N VAL A 503 -27.54 -8.34 13.12
CA VAL A 503 -27.27 -7.28 14.07
C VAL A 503 -28.55 -6.61 14.55
N GLN A 504 -29.52 -6.36 13.67
CA GLN A 504 -30.84 -5.85 14.06
C GLN A 504 -31.51 -6.77 15.06
N ARG A 505 -31.46 -8.09 14.84
CA ARG A 505 -32.04 -9.04 15.77
C ARG A 505 -31.28 -9.03 17.11
N TYR A 506 -29.96 -9.00 17.07
CA TYR A 506 -29.12 -8.95 18.26
C TYR A 506 -29.37 -7.68 19.10
N LEU A 507 -29.42 -6.49 18.48
CA LEU A 507 -29.74 -5.23 19.15
C LEU A 507 -31.18 -5.19 19.70
N HIS A 508 -32.11 -5.93 19.07
CA HIS A 508 -33.48 -6.03 19.56
C HIS A 508 -33.61 -6.90 20.81
N GLU A 509 -32.85 -8.00 20.89
CA GLU A 509 -32.95 -8.96 22.01
C GLU A 509 -31.97 -8.68 23.16
N SER A 510 -30.87 -7.97 22.90
CA SER A 510 -29.81 -7.71 23.86
C SER A 510 -29.86 -6.28 24.41
N PRO A 511 -29.13 -5.99 25.51
CA PRO A 511 -28.89 -4.62 25.97
C PRO A 511 -27.91 -3.81 25.09
N ALA A 512 -27.28 -4.44 24.09
CA ALA A 512 -26.35 -3.73 23.22
C ALA A 512 -27.07 -2.65 22.40
N THR A 513 -26.33 -1.62 22.02
CA THR A 513 -26.89 -0.43 21.35
C THR A 513 -26.01 -0.04 20.16
N LYS A 514 -26.51 0.85 19.32
CA LYS A 514 -25.70 1.45 18.23
C LYS A 514 -24.47 2.19 18.78
N GLU A 515 -24.55 2.71 19.99
CA GLU A 515 -23.41 3.35 20.67
C GLU A 515 -22.28 2.35 20.94
N HIS A 516 -22.60 1.12 21.36
CA HIS A 516 -21.61 0.06 21.52
C HIS A 516 -20.94 -0.31 20.18
N MET A 517 -21.68 -0.29 19.06
CA MET A 517 -21.08 -0.48 17.73
C MET A 517 -20.09 0.64 17.39
N ALA A 518 -20.47 1.89 17.68
CA ALA A 518 -19.61 3.05 17.51
C ALA A 518 -18.34 2.96 18.38
N MET A 519 -18.44 2.46 19.61
CA MET A 519 -17.28 2.24 20.48
C MET A 519 -16.29 1.23 19.87
N VAL A 520 -16.77 0.14 19.25
CA VAL A 520 -15.90 -0.79 18.50
C VAL A 520 -15.22 -0.07 17.33
N ALA A 521 -15.95 0.76 16.59
CA ALA A 521 -15.40 1.54 15.49
C ALA A 521 -14.24 2.45 15.94
N VAL A 522 -14.43 3.15 17.07
CA VAL A 522 -13.45 4.06 17.69
C VAL A 522 -12.21 3.27 18.15
N LYS A 523 -12.41 2.16 18.87
CA LYS A 523 -11.32 1.28 19.33
C LYS A 523 -10.44 0.84 18.17
N ASN A 524 -11.04 0.31 17.10
CA ASN A 524 -10.30 -0.24 15.97
C ASN A 524 -9.61 0.86 15.14
N HIS A 525 -10.17 2.08 15.07
CA HIS A 525 -9.43 3.24 14.54
C HIS A 525 -8.21 3.59 15.39
N ARG A 526 -8.36 3.67 16.72
CA ARG A 526 -7.26 3.97 17.65
C ARG A 526 -6.12 2.95 17.51
N HIS A 527 -6.45 1.66 17.45
CA HIS A 527 -5.48 0.60 17.19
C HIS A 527 -4.84 0.71 15.79
N GLY A 528 -5.55 1.23 14.79
CA GLY A 528 -5.03 1.40 13.44
C GLY A 528 -4.00 2.52 13.25
N VAL A 529 -4.08 3.62 14.02
CA VAL A 529 -3.24 4.83 13.82
C VAL A 529 -1.75 4.50 13.80
N SER A 530 -1.28 3.77 14.80
CA SER A 530 0.12 3.38 15.00
C SER A 530 0.56 2.22 14.12
N ASN A 531 -0.37 1.48 13.51
CA ASN A 531 -0.03 0.31 12.70
C ASN A 531 0.34 0.74 11.27
N PRO A 532 1.59 0.57 10.82
CA PRO A 532 2.00 0.96 9.46
C PRO A 532 1.30 0.13 8.37
N LYS A 533 0.78 -1.05 8.72
CA LYS A 533 0.03 -1.93 7.81
C LYS A 533 -1.43 -1.53 7.67
N ALA A 534 -1.92 -0.59 8.50
CA ALA A 534 -3.33 -0.24 8.49
C ALA A 534 -3.67 0.76 7.38
N ARG A 535 -4.85 0.58 6.78
CA ARG A 535 -5.32 1.48 5.74
C ARG A 535 -5.92 2.76 6.29
N LEU A 536 -6.68 2.70 7.38
CA LEU A 536 -7.34 3.86 8.00
C LEU A 536 -6.59 4.29 9.25
N ARG A 537 -5.59 5.16 9.08
CA ARG A 537 -4.65 5.58 10.13
C ARG A 537 -5.04 6.92 10.76
N PHE A 538 -6.30 7.06 11.15
CA PHE A 538 -6.82 8.25 11.82
C PHE A 538 -7.81 7.87 12.92
N GLU A 539 -7.96 8.73 13.93
CA GLU A 539 -8.91 8.55 15.02
C GLU A 539 -10.31 9.08 14.65
N ILE A 540 -11.34 8.50 15.28
CA ILE A 540 -12.72 8.99 15.23
C ILE A 540 -13.32 9.03 16.63
N THR A 541 -14.43 9.75 16.81
CA THR A 541 -15.21 9.75 18.05
C THR A 541 -16.52 8.95 17.91
N VAL A 542 -17.15 8.60 19.04
CA VAL A 542 -18.45 7.93 19.06
C VAL A 542 -19.51 8.78 18.36
N GLU A 543 -19.51 10.08 18.58
CA GLU A 543 -20.45 11.02 17.95
C GLU A 543 -20.28 11.03 16.43
N GLN A 544 -19.04 11.03 15.94
CA GLN A 544 -18.74 10.95 14.51
C GLN A 544 -19.24 9.63 13.90
N ALA A 545 -19.00 8.51 14.60
CA ALA A 545 -19.49 7.18 14.17
C ALA A 545 -21.02 7.12 14.13
N LEU A 546 -21.71 7.66 15.15
CA LEU A 546 -23.17 7.66 15.23
C LEU A 546 -23.83 8.56 14.17
N ALA A 547 -23.23 9.70 13.87
CA ALA A 547 -23.71 10.69 12.89
C ALA A 547 -23.34 10.35 11.44
N ALA A 548 -22.55 9.31 11.23
CA ALA A 548 -22.05 8.95 9.91
C ALA A 548 -23.18 8.55 8.94
N PRO A 549 -23.01 8.80 7.62
CA PRO A 549 -23.99 8.37 6.62
C PRO A 549 -24.32 6.88 6.74
N THR A 550 -25.62 6.56 6.73
CA THR A 550 -26.10 5.17 6.78
C THR A 550 -25.82 4.48 5.46
N VAL A 551 -25.21 3.30 5.52
CA VAL A 551 -25.02 2.40 4.35
C VAL A 551 -26.22 1.46 4.26
N VAL A 552 -26.48 0.72 5.34
CA VAL A 552 -27.68 -0.10 5.53
C VAL A 552 -27.99 -0.15 7.01
N THR A 553 -29.23 0.09 7.43
CA THR A 553 -29.57 0.12 8.86
C THR A 553 -29.26 -1.24 9.51
N PRO A 554 -28.39 -1.31 10.54
CA PRO A 554 -27.97 -0.23 11.45
C PRO A 554 -26.59 0.39 11.18
N PHE A 555 -25.85 -0.10 10.18
CA PHE A 555 -24.49 0.31 9.85
C PHE A 555 -24.41 1.68 9.17
N GLY A 556 -23.59 2.56 9.75
CA GLY A 556 -23.01 3.73 9.09
C GLY A 556 -21.70 3.40 8.38
N VAL A 557 -21.12 4.36 7.64
CA VAL A 557 -19.86 4.14 6.91
C VAL A 557 -18.70 3.71 7.82
N TYR A 558 -18.63 4.22 9.06
CA TYR A 558 -17.59 3.83 10.02
C TYR A 558 -17.79 2.44 10.64
N ASP A 559 -18.95 1.83 10.42
CA ASP A 559 -19.20 0.44 10.81
C ASP A 559 -18.69 -0.55 9.77
N CYS A 560 -18.33 -0.11 8.56
CA CYS A 560 -17.93 -0.97 7.44
C CYS A 560 -16.41 -1.00 7.27
N ALA A 561 -15.82 -2.17 7.12
CA ALA A 561 -14.42 -2.29 6.71
C ALA A 561 -14.18 -1.76 5.28
N PRO A 562 -13.02 -1.14 5.00
CA PRO A 562 -12.71 -0.62 3.67
C PRO A 562 -12.32 -1.76 2.70
N GLN A 563 -12.77 -1.67 1.44
CA GLN A 563 -12.44 -2.62 0.38
C GLN A 563 -10.95 -2.59 0.03
N SER A 564 -10.16 -3.55 0.49
CA SER A 564 -8.70 -3.45 0.49
C SER A 564 -8.03 -4.52 -0.35
N ASP A 565 -6.87 -4.19 -0.89
CA ASP A 565 -5.95 -5.15 -1.50
C ASP A 565 -4.93 -5.60 -0.46
N GLY A 566 -4.39 -6.81 -0.61
CA GLY A 566 -3.25 -7.21 0.20
C GLY A 566 -2.93 -8.68 0.10
N ALA A 567 -1.75 -9.02 0.63
CA ALA A 567 -1.26 -10.39 0.74
C ALA A 567 -0.60 -10.61 2.09
N ALA A 568 -0.62 -11.86 2.57
CA ALA A 568 0.09 -12.30 3.75
C ALA A 568 0.58 -13.74 3.54
N ALA A 569 1.70 -14.09 4.17
CA ALA A 569 2.31 -15.41 4.06
C ALA A 569 2.84 -15.90 5.41
N LEU A 570 2.82 -17.22 5.60
CA LEU A 570 3.40 -17.94 6.72
C LEU A 570 4.21 -19.12 6.19
N VAL A 571 5.35 -19.39 6.81
CA VAL A 571 6.03 -20.68 6.68
C VAL A 571 5.66 -21.53 7.89
N LEU A 572 5.07 -22.69 7.66
CA LEU A 572 4.81 -23.67 8.69
C LEU A 572 5.86 -24.77 8.59
N ALA A 573 6.38 -25.19 9.74
CA ALA A 573 7.33 -26.29 9.85
C ALA A 573 6.84 -27.29 10.90
N ALA A 574 7.13 -28.57 10.68
CA ALA A 574 6.96 -29.63 11.66
C ALA A 574 7.85 -29.38 12.89
N GLU A 575 7.41 -29.89 14.04
CA GLU A 575 8.11 -29.73 15.32
C GLU A 575 9.56 -30.23 15.26
N ASP A 576 9.82 -31.32 14.56
CA ASP A 576 11.15 -31.91 14.38
C ASP A 576 12.03 -31.18 13.34
N ALA A 577 11.45 -30.27 12.55
CA ALA A 577 12.16 -29.49 11.54
C ALA A 577 12.37 -28.02 11.96
N VAL A 578 11.57 -27.50 12.91
CA VAL A 578 11.47 -26.06 13.20
C VAL A 578 12.78 -25.43 13.70
N ASP A 579 13.61 -26.19 14.43
CA ASP A 579 14.89 -25.72 14.98
C ASP A 579 15.90 -25.32 13.88
N ARG A 580 15.71 -25.82 12.66
CA ARG A 580 16.51 -25.40 11.49
C ARG A 580 16.25 -23.95 11.09
N PHE A 581 15.08 -23.42 11.46
CA PHE A 581 14.51 -22.19 10.93
C PHE A 581 14.40 -21.09 11.99
N THR A 582 14.15 -21.42 13.27
CA THR A 582 14.03 -20.43 14.35
C THR A 582 14.31 -21.06 15.71
N ASP A 583 14.76 -20.25 16.67
CA ASP A 583 14.86 -20.60 18.10
C ASP A 583 13.63 -20.13 18.90
N ARG A 584 12.70 -19.40 18.25
CA ARG A 584 11.54 -18.77 18.89
C ARG A 584 10.26 -19.08 18.10
N PRO A 585 9.90 -20.37 17.91
CA PRO A 585 8.72 -20.74 17.16
C PRO A 585 7.44 -20.26 17.86
N VAL A 586 6.41 -20.01 17.05
CA VAL A 586 5.03 -19.86 17.51
C VAL A 586 4.28 -21.10 17.05
N TRP A 587 3.68 -21.80 18.00
CA TRP A 587 3.01 -23.08 17.81
C TRP A 587 1.55 -22.89 17.43
N ILE A 588 1.08 -23.62 16.42
CA ILE A 588 -0.36 -23.76 16.16
C ILE A 588 -0.86 -24.89 17.06
N ARG A 589 -1.64 -24.53 18.09
CA ARG A 589 -2.16 -25.48 19.08
C ARG A 589 -3.52 -26.06 18.69
N GLY A 590 -4.33 -25.30 17.96
CA GLY A 590 -5.64 -25.77 17.55
C GLY A 590 -6.18 -25.06 16.32
N VAL A 591 -6.86 -25.79 15.45
CA VAL A 591 -7.55 -25.25 14.28
C VAL A 591 -8.98 -25.80 14.21
N GLY A 592 -9.92 -24.94 13.86
CA GLY A 592 -11.34 -25.28 13.78
C GLY A 592 -11.99 -24.65 12.57
N LEU A 593 -12.86 -25.41 11.90
CA LEU A 593 -13.75 -24.93 10.86
C LEU A 593 -15.18 -25.26 11.25
N GLY A 594 -16.11 -24.34 11.09
CA GLY A 594 -17.53 -24.53 11.35
C GLY A 594 -18.36 -24.10 10.15
N LEU A 595 -19.43 -24.82 9.89
CA LEU A 595 -20.40 -24.52 8.83
C LEU A 595 -21.78 -24.35 9.41
N ASP A 596 -22.60 -23.51 8.79
CA ASP A 596 -24.01 -23.27 9.03
C ASP A 596 -24.75 -23.14 7.68
N SER A 597 -26.08 -22.94 7.69
CA SER A 597 -26.82 -22.72 6.45
C SER A 597 -26.29 -21.51 5.68
N VAL A 598 -26.09 -21.66 4.37
CA VAL A 598 -25.84 -20.54 3.45
C VAL A 598 -27.10 -19.70 3.31
N MET A 599 -28.25 -20.35 3.15
CA MET A 599 -29.55 -19.68 2.96
C MET A 599 -29.99 -19.00 4.25
N HIS A 600 -30.25 -17.69 4.17
CA HIS A 600 -30.59 -16.88 5.32
C HIS A 600 -31.92 -17.30 5.97
N GLN A 601 -32.91 -17.72 5.18
CA GLN A 601 -34.22 -18.15 5.67
C GLN A 601 -34.20 -19.45 6.51
N HIS A 602 -33.10 -20.20 6.47
CA HIS A 602 -32.94 -21.43 7.26
C HIS A 602 -32.16 -21.21 8.56
N LYS A 603 -31.71 -19.98 8.84
CA LYS A 603 -31.03 -19.65 10.10
C LYS A 603 -32.06 -19.52 11.21
N SER A 604 -31.93 -20.38 12.23
CA SER A 604 -32.87 -20.46 13.35
C SER A 604 -32.64 -19.42 14.43
N ASP A 605 -31.42 -18.93 14.58
CA ASP A 605 -31.04 -17.87 15.51
C ASP A 605 -30.12 -16.88 14.77
N MET A 606 -30.55 -15.62 14.71
CA MET A 606 -29.82 -14.54 14.05
C MET A 606 -28.96 -13.73 15.03
N THR A 607 -29.00 -14.03 16.32
CA THR A 607 -28.22 -13.34 17.37
C THR A 607 -26.88 -13.99 17.68
N THR A 608 -26.52 -15.05 16.95
CA THR A 608 -25.28 -15.83 17.08
C THR A 608 -24.84 -16.26 15.68
N PHE A 609 -23.57 -16.65 15.54
CA PHE A 609 -23.03 -17.33 14.38
C PHE A 609 -22.69 -18.78 14.74
N PRO A 610 -23.61 -19.74 14.50
CA PRO A 610 -23.38 -21.14 14.86
C PRO A 610 -22.12 -21.74 14.23
N ALA A 611 -21.70 -21.24 13.06
CA ALA A 611 -20.43 -21.58 12.46
C ALA A 611 -19.24 -21.20 13.35
N THR A 612 -19.21 -19.99 13.91
CA THR A 612 -18.17 -19.52 14.86
C THR A 612 -18.13 -20.40 16.10
N VAL A 613 -19.27 -20.66 16.74
CA VAL A 613 -19.35 -21.52 17.94
C VAL A 613 -18.77 -22.90 17.66
N ARG A 614 -19.10 -23.50 16.50
CA ARG A 614 -18.58 -24.81 16.09
C ARG A 614 -17.08 -24.77 15.80
N ALA A 615 -16.58 -23.72 15.14
CA ALA A 615 -15.16 -23.54 14.85
C ALA A 615 -14.35 -23.37 16.14
N ALA A 616 -14.78 -22.46 17.01
CA ALA A 616 -14.16 -22.19 18.32
C ALA A 616 -14.08 -23.45 19.16
N ARG A 617 -15.19 -24.18 19.34
CA ARG A 617 -15.22 -25.43 20.10
C ARG A 617 -14.22 -26.46 19.58
N ARG A 618 -14.06 -26.58 18.25
CA ARG A 618 -13.10 -27.51 17.64
C ARG A 618 -11.65 -27.07 17.89
N ALA A 619 -11.35 -25.78 17.69
CA ALA A 619 -10.02 -25.24 17.91
C ALA A 619 -9.59 -25.36 19.38
N PHE A 620 -10.44 -24.95 20.33
CA PHE A 620 -10.19 -25.07 21.76
C PHE A 620 -10.02 -26.53 22.21
N ALA A 621 -10.88 -27.43 21.73
CA ALA A 621 -10.75 -28.86 22.03
C ALA A 621 -9.46 -29.46 21.48
N MET A 622 -9.01 -29.05 20.29
CA MET A 622 -7.74 -29.49 19.71
C MET A 622 -6.54 -28.95 20.51
N ALA A 623 -6.61 -27.69 20.96
CA ALA A 623 -5.56 -27.06 21.75
C ALA A 623 -5.47 -27.59 23.19
N GLY A 624 -6.58 -28.14 23.72
CA GLY A 624 -6.71 -28.45 25.14
C GLY A 624 -6.83 -27.21 26.02
N LEU A 625 -7.35 -26.11 25.45
CA LEU A 625 -7.48 -24.79 26.08
C LEU A 625 -8.95 -24.35 26.14
N THR A 626 -9.20 -23.27 26.86
CA THR A 626 -10.51 -22.63 27.04
C THR A 626 -10.45 -21.16 26.62
N PRO A 627 -11.59 -20.49 26.42
CA PRO A 627 -11.61 -19.06 26.10
C PRO A 627 -10.90 -18.18 27.13
N ALA A 628 -10.85 -18.60 28.41
CA ALA A 628 -10.18 -17.87 29.49
C ALA A 628 -8.65 -17.90 29.40
N ASP A 629 -8.09 -18.79 28.57
CA ASP A 629 -6.64 -18.91 28.37
C ASP A 629 -6.13 -17.97 27.25
N VAL A 630 -7.02 -17.26 26.53
CA VAL A 630 -6.63 -16.36 25.43
C VAL A 630 -6.15 -15.03 26.00
N ASP A 631 -4.95 -14.58 25.60
CA ASP A 631 -4.39 -13.29 26.03
C ASP A 631 -4.65 -12.18 25.00
N VAL A 632 -4.71 -12.54 23.71
CA VAL A 632 -4.90 -11.59 22.60
C VAL A 632 -5.68 -12.25 21.47
N ALA A 633 -6.60 -11.51 20.86
CA ALA A 633 -7.38 -12.03 19.73
C ALA A 633 -7.38 -11.08 18.52
N GLU A 634 -7.40 -11.68 17.33
CA GLU A 634 -7.73 -11.03 16.08
C GLU A 634 -9.03 -11.66 15.56
N VAL A 635 -10.12 -10.90 15.57
CA VAL A 635 -11.49 -11.38 15.27
C VAL A 635 -12.08 -10.68 14.05
N HIS A 636 -13.07 -11.32 13.45
CA HIS A 636 -13.65 -10.87 12.19
C HIS A 636 -14.62 -9.69 12.36
N ASP A 637 -14.09 -8.47 12.35
CA ASP A 637 -14.82 -7.21 12.49
C ASP A 637 -15.14 -6.55 11.13
N TYR A 638 -15.52 -7.35 10.13
CA TYR A 638 -15.90 -6.85 8.80
C TYR A 638 -17.01 -5.77 8.87
N PHE A 639 -17.90 -5.93 9.86
CA PHE A 639 -18.74 -4.88 10.40
C PHE A 639 -18.62 -4.85 11.93
N THR A 640 -18.66 -3.66 12.54
CA THR A 640 -18.38 -3.44 13.98
C THR A 640 -19.19 -4.32 14.93
N ALA A 641 -20.48 -4.51 14.69
CA ALA A 641 -21.33 -5.33 15.55
C ALA A 641 -21.06 -6.84 15.45
N ILE A 642 -20.38 -7.31 14.40
CA ILE A 642 -19.95 -8.71 14.27
C ILE A 642 -18.92 -9.02 15.34
N GLU A 643 -18.04 -8.07 15.66
CA GLU A 643 -17.05 -8.21 16.73
C GLU A 643 -17.75 -8.47 18.08
N LEU A 644 -18.82 -7.74 18.40
CA LEU A 644 -19.60 -7.94 19.62
C LEU A 644 -20.22 -9.34 19.70
N ILE A 645 -20.93 -9.78 18.66
CA ILE A 645 -21.54 -11.12 18.63
C ILE A 645 -20.46 -12.21 18.73
N SER A 646 -19.32 -11.98 18.07
CA SER A 646 -18.18 -12.91 18.07
C SER A 646 -17.54 -13.04 19.46
N TYR A 647 -17.55 -12.01 20.30
CA TYR A 647 -17.08 -12.15 21.69
C TYR A 647 -17.86 -13.26 22.43
N GLU A 648 -19.17 -13.33 22.23
CA GLU A 648 -20.03 -14.31 22.88
C GLU A 648 -19.84 -15.70 22.26
N ASP A 649 -19.80 -15.77 20.92
CA ASP A 649 -19.65 -17.04 20.20
C ASP A 649 -18.27 -17.70 20.42
N LEU A 650 -17.23 -16.89 20.67
CA LEU A 650 -15.90 -17.35 21.05
C LEU A 650 -15.80 -17.69 22.55
N GLY A 651 -16.79 -17.30 23.36
CA GLY A 651 -16.86 -17.57 24.79
C GLY A 651 -16.14 -16.56 25.69
N PHE A 652 -15.85 -15.35 25.19
CA PHE A 652 -15.25 -14.26 25.97
C PHE A 652 -16.26 -13.50 26.83
N ALA A 653 -17.54 -13.59 26.47
CA ALA A 653 -18.65 -13.05 27.23
C ALA A 653 -19.81 -14.04 27.28
N ASP A 654 -20.61 -13.97 28.33
CA ASP A 654 -21.92 -14.63 28.35
C ASP A 654 -22.84 -14.06 27.25
N ARG A 655 -23.84 -14.82 26.85
CA ARG A 655 -24.84 -14.37 25.87
C ARG A 655 -25.49 -13.05 26.29
N PHE A 656 -25.52 -12.10 25.36
CA PHE A 656 -25.94 -10.71 25.52
C PHE A 656 -25.09 -9.87 26.50
N GLY A 657 -23.89 -10.34 26.84
CA GLY A 657 -22.94 -9.68 27.74
C GLY A 657 -21.84 -8.88 27.03
N ALA A 658 -21.69 -9.01 25.71
CA ALA A 658 -20.53 -8.45 24.98
C ALA A 658 -20.36 -6.92 25.11
N HIS A 659 -21.46 -6.17 25.25
CA HIS A 659 -21.43 -4.72 25.42
C HIS A 659 -20.59 -4.26 26.62
N LYS A 660 -20.57 -5.06 27.70
CA LYS A 660 -19.79 -4.74 28.91
C LYS A 660 -18.29 -4.76 28.66
N LEU A 661 -17.82 -5.63 27.74
CA LEU A 661 -16.41 -5.72 27.41
C LEU A 661 -15.91 -4.47 26.69
N ILE A 662 -16.74 -3.88 25.82
CA ILE A 662 -16.38 -2.64 25.13
C ILE A 662 -16.53 -1.41 26.04
N GLU A 663 -17.58 -1.36 26.89
CA GLU A 663 -17.77 -0.27 27.87
C GLU A 663 -16.63 -0.15 28.88
N THR A 664 -16.07 -1.27 29.30
CA THR A 664 -14.95 -1.34 30.26
C THR A 664 -13.57 -1.22 29.61
N GLU A 665 -13.52 -0.99 28.30
CA GLU A 665 -12.31 -1.04 27.48
C GLU A 665 -11.50 -2.35 27.62
N SER A 666 -12.12 -3.44 28.10
CA SER A 666 -11.45 -4.73 28.29
C SER A 666 -10.83 -5.28 27.01
N THR A 667 -11.39 -4.91 25.84
CA THR A 667 -10.91 -5.34 24.53
C THR A 667 -9.95 -4.38 23.85
N SER A 668 -9.58 -3.29 24.52
CA SER A 668 -8.54 -2.37 24.06
C SER A 668 -7.14 -2.88 24.39
N VAL A 669 -6.11 -2.40 23.69
CA VAL A 669 -4.72 -2.59 24.11
C VAL A 669 -4.53 -1.99 25.50
N GLY A 670 -4.00 -2.79 26.44
CA GLY A 670 -3.93 -2.46 27.87
C GLY A 670 -5.12 -2.95 28.70
N GLY A 671 -6.20 -3.44 28.06
CA GLY A 671 -7.31 -4.13 28.70
C GLY A 671 -7.00 -5.59 29.03
N ALA A 672 -7.96 -6.30 29.63
CA ALA A 672 -7.79 -7.67 30.09
C ALA A 672 -7.78 -8.73 28.97
N LEU A 673 -8.39 -8.43 27.82
CA LEU A 673 -8.40 -9.30 26.64
C LEU A 673 -8.35 -8.44 25.38
N PRO A 674 -7.20 -7.87 25.01
CA PRO A 674 -7.10 -7.02 23.82
C PRO A 674 -7.56 -7.76 22.55
N VAL A 675 -8.50 -7.15 21.84
CA VAL A 675 -9.04 -7.66 20.57
C VAL A 675 -8.75 -6.67 19.46
N ASN A 676 -8.29 -7.22 18.32
CA ASN A 676 -7.86 -6.48 17.15
C ASN A 676 -6.82 -5.39 17.46
N PRO A 677 -5.70 -5.66 18.18
CA PRO A 677 -4.63 -4.68 18.37
C PRO A 677 -4.07 -4.11 17.07
N SER A 678 -4.24 -4.81 15.95
CA SER A 678 -3.81 -4.34 14.63
C SER A 678 -4.74 -3.30 13.99
N GLY A 679 -5.88 -3.01 14.62
CA GLY A 679 -6.97 -2.22 14.03
C GLY A 679 -8.05 -3.05 13.36
N GLY A 680 -7.89 -4.38 13.32
CA GLY A 680 -8.87 -5.31 12.76
C GLY A 680 -9.11 -5.08 11.26
N LEU A 681 -10.03 -5.82 10.67
CA LEU A 681 -10.47 -5.61 9.29
C LEU A 681 -10.98 -4.18 9.10
N LYS A 682 -11.63 -3.62 10.12
CA LYS A 682 -12.25 -2.29 10.08
C LYS A 682 -11.26 -1.17 9.78
N SER A 683 -10.05 -1.19 10.36
CA SER A 683 -9.03 -0.16 10.08
C SER A 683 -7.87 -0.70 9.24
N LYS A 684 -7.42 -1.93 9.49
CA LYS A 684 -6.28 -2.53 8.78
C LYS A 684 -6.60 -2.83 7.31
N GLY A 685 -7.83 -3.25 7.05
CA GLY A 685 -8.34 -3.62 5.73
C GLY A 685 -8.71 -5.10 5.63
N HIS A 686 -9.55 -5.44 4.64
CA HIS A 686 -10.07 -6.79 4.46
C HIS A 686 -9.93 -7.34 3.02
N PRO A 687 -8.72 -7.78 2.61
CA PRO A 687 -8.52 -8.73 1.52
C PRO A 687 -8.84 -10.16 2.02
N PRO A 688 -9.95 -10.81 1.61
CA PRO A 688 -10.48 -11.99 2.30
C PRO A 688 -9.59 -13.23 2.34
N GLY A 689 -8.98 -13.59 1.21
CA GLY A 689 -7.98 -14.63 1.06
C GLY A 689 -6.75 -14.37 1.92
N ALA A 690 -6.32 -13.12 2.09
CA ALA A 690 -5.18 -12.77 2.94
C ALA A 690 -5.52 -12.62 4.43
N THR A 691 -6.76 -12.24 4.77
CA THR A 691 -7.14 -11.81 6.13
C THR A 691 -6.78 -12.83 7.20
N GLY A 692 -7.17 -14.10 7.02
CA GLY A 692 -6.89 -15.12 8.03
C GLY A 692 -5.40 -15.43 8.21
N VAL A 693 -4.62 -15.32 7.14
CA VAL A 693 -3.16 -15.44 7.20
C VAL A 693 -2.57 -14.20 7.89
N ALA A 694 -3.06 -13.00 7.57
CA ALA A 694 -2.62 -11.74 8.14
C ALA A 694 -2.91 -11.62 9.65
N GLN A 695 -4.02 -12.17 10.12
CA GLN A 695 -4.32 -12.28 11.56
C GLN A 695 -3.30 -13.18 12.26
N CYS A 696 -2.95 -14.33 11.67
CA CYS A 696 -1.91 -15.21 12.22
C CYS A 696 -0.52 -14.55 12.18
N VAL A 697 -0.19 -13.78 11.14
CA VAL A 697 1.05 -12.98 11.06
C VAL A 697 1.10 -11.91 12.14
N GLU A 698 -0.03 -11.25 12.43
CA GLU A 698 -0.12 -10.29 13.53
C GLU A 698 0.12 -10.97 14.87
N LEU A 699 -0.57 -12.08 15.14
CA LEU A 699 -0.44 -12.83 16.39
C LEU A 699 0.96 -13.42 16.53
N PHE A 700 1.61 -13.83 15.45
CA PHE A 700 3.02 -14.22 15.46
C PHE A 700 3.90 -13.10 16.02
N GLY A 701 3.68 -11.85 15.56
CA GLY A 701 4.40 -10.69 16.07
C GLY A 701 4.07 -10.34 17.52
N GLN A 702 2.79 -10.43 17.91
CA GLN A 702 2.36 -10.24 19.29
C GLN A 702 3.04 -11.23 20.24
N LEU A 703 2.99 -12.51 19.88
CA LEU A 703 3.47 -13.62 20.70
C LEU A 703 5.00 -13.67 20.80
N ARG A 704 5.71 -13.02 19.87
CA ARG A 704 7.16 -12.83 19.88
C ARG A 704 7.62 -11.50 20.49
N GLY A 705 6.70 -10.56 20.75
CA GLY A 705 7.01 -9.30 21.43
C GLY A 705 7.47 -8.16 20.52
N HIS A 706 7.06 -8.14 19.25
CA HIS A 706 7.49 -7.12 18.28
C HIS A 706 6.33 -6.59 17.42
N ALA A 707 5.09 -6.62 17.93
CA ALA A 707 3.95 -6.01 17.27
C ALA A 707 3.94 -4.49 17.45
N ALA A 708 3.33 -3.76 16.51
CA ALA A 708 3.23 -2.29 16.58
C ALA A 708 2.44 -1.83 17.82
N ASN A 709 1.33 -2.51 18.10
CA ASN A 709 0.56 -2.34 19.33
C ASN A 709 0.71 -3.58 20.20
N GLN A 710 1.89 -3.69 20.82
CA GLN A 710 2.24 -4.87 21.61
C GLN A 710 1.31 -5.05 22.81
N VAL A 711 0.79 -6.27 22.97
CA VAL A 711 0.10 -6.71 24.18
C VAL A 711 1.13 -7.30 25.15
N ASP A 712 1.20 -6.75 26.35
CA ASP A 712 2.16 -7.16 27.36
C ASP A 712 1.89 -8.60 27.83
N GLY A 713 2.93 -9.43 27.78
CA GLY A 713 2.87 -10.80 28.32
C GLY A 713 2.03 -11.80 27.52
N ALA A 714 1.51 -11.43 26.34
CA ALA A 714 0.67 -12.33 25.54
C ALA A 714 1.38 -13.65 25.21
N ARG A 715 0.71 -14.77 25.53
CA ARG A 715 1.22 -16.12 25.33
C ARG A 715 0.32 -16.97 24.44
N ILE A 716 -0.98 -16.78 24.52
CA ILE A 716 -2.00 -17.45 23.69
C ILE A 716 -2.72 -16.42 22.83
N GLY A 717 -2.65 -16.63 21.53
CA GLY A 717 -3.32 -15.82 20.51
C GLY A 717 -4.46 -16.57 19.84
N LEU A 718 -5.55 -15.88 19.49
CA LEU A 718 -6.67 -16.44 18.72
C LEU A 718 -6.94 -15.65 17.45
N ALA A 719 -6.89 -16.29 16.29
CA ALA A 719 -7.36 -15.73 15.01
C ALA A 719 -8.75 -16.29 14.68
N HIS A 720 -9.66 -15.42 14.21
CA HIS A 720 -11.02 -15.79 13.86
C HIS A 720 -11.50 -15.09 12.57
N ASN A 721 -12.07 -15.89 11.67
CA ASN A 721 -12.75 -15.41 10.47
C ASN A 721 -14.16 -15.98 10.32
N ILE A 722 -15.04 -15.18 9.73
CA ILE A 722 -16.38 -15.56 9.28
C ILE A 722 -16.42 -15.36 7.78
N GLY A 723 -16.97 -16.30 7.02
CA GLY A 723 -17.12 -16.22 5.58
C GLY A 723 -18.57 -16.38 5.12
N GLY A 724 -18.85 -15.73 3.98
CA GLY A 724 -20.14 -15.80 3.31
C GLY A 724 -21.26 -15.17 4.15
N PRO A 725 -22.52 -15.60 3.97
CA PRO A 725 -23.66 -15.10 4.73
C PRO A 725 -23.69 -15.74 6.14
N THR A 726 -22.63 -15.55 6.92
CA THR A 726 -22.42 -16.18 8.26
C THR A 726 -22.41 -17.71 8.23
N ALA A 727 -22.12 -18.30 7.07
CA ALA A 727 -22.28 -19.72 6.83
C ALA A 727 -21.02 -20.54 7.13
N VAL A 728 -19.84 -19.91 7.13
CA VAL A 728 -18.60 -20.56 7.51
C VAL A 728 -17.84 -19.70 8.51
N ALA A 729 -17.12 -20.33 9.42
CA ALA A 729 -16.16 -19.66 10.27
C ALA A 729 -14.95 -20.56 10.51
N ALA A 730 -13.79 -19.94 10.72
CA ALA A 730 -12.55 -20.62 11.02
C ALA A 730 -11.85 -19.96 12.20
N VAL A 731 -11.20 -20.77 13.05
CA VAL A 731 -10.48 -20.34 14.25
C VAL A 731 -9.13 -21.03 14.30
N THR A 732 -8.07 -20.27 14.56
CA THR A 732 -6.71 -20.77 14.82
C THR A 732 -6.24 -20.28 16.19
N ILE A 733 -5.73 -21.19 17.01
CA ILE A 733 -5.12 -20.89 18.32
C ILE A 733 -3.61 -21.04 18.18
N LEU A 734 -2.90 -20.00 18.56
CA LEU A 734 -1.46 -19.86 18.51
C LEU A 734 -0.90 -19.75 19.93
N GLU A 735 0.25 -20.32 20.18
CA GLU A 735 0.99 -20.19 21.43
C GLU A 735 2.43 -19.80 21.10
N GLY A 736 2.94 -18.70 21.65
CA GLY A 736 4.33 -18.34 21.32
C GLY A 736 5.37 -19.16 22.09
N PRO A 737 6.66 -18.79 21.95
CA PRO A 737 7.75 -19.64 22.40
C PRO A 737 7.73 -19.86 23.92
N GLY A 738 8.15 -21.06 24.33
CA GLY A 738 8.31 -21.42 25.74
C GLY A 738 9.28 -20.49 26.47
N SER A 739 9.10 -20.36 27.79
CA SER A 739 9.93 -19.50 28.67
C SER A 739 11.33 -20.04 28.93
N ASP A 740 11.67 -21.23 28.44
CA ASP A 740 12.94 -21.93 28.69
C ASP A 740 14.11 -21.45 27.78
N GLY A 741 14.23 -20.13 27.55
CA GLY A 741 15.24 -19.59 26.63
C GLY A 741 15.53 -18.09 26.71
N VAL A 742 15.62 -17.52 27.91
CA VAL A 742 16.29 -16.23 28.16
C VAL A 742 17.48 -16.44 29.07
#